data_AF-A0A1L7XJA2-F1
#
_entry.id   AF-A0A1L7XJA2-F1
#
_cell.length_a   1.000
_cell.length_b   1.000
_cell.length_c   1.000
_cell.angle_alpha   90.00
_cell.angle_beta   90.00
_cell.angle_gamma   90.00
#
_symmetry.space_group_name_H-M   'P 1'
#
loop_
_entity.id
_entity.type
_entity.pdbx_description
1 polymer ?
#
loop_
_entity_poly.entity_id
_entity_poly.type
_entity_poly.pdbx_seq_one_letter_code
_entity_poly.pdbx_strand_id
1 'polypeptide(L)'
;MDPYDSDSGTEDWEFGDSYDLDDDRSVLRPGRQALGIGRNYVPSWKPAHAIREFYQNWKDAIVEAAGLQQKDLCPVVKGFDAKEVYIVEARHPETNDLLGFIRFKNGTLEFTNFNAQLSRGALDIGGTSKRDNPEAAGTHGEGFKIASLVMARRGYRVQYEASEYYWTMKFAGRDENVLYCFLTKMSESKVLKVKEKYQAQVAKGSDRQLQNNIWEDVSVKIGKIRGAGCRIEKVDFLKWIDVSLDLNRPSKMIETHYGNLIMDDSFKGRVYLKGLLLENFSTEKPFRFGYNFFDGAVNRDRERLTNSNEEAGVLAHIWAAAIQSNEHDALESYVSMLRDDTWADVHETEAYVSESTAMKIWEQLLELDPDKKQFYHDSRNGDEDVEIIRNSLKKKPAQLPAVLWDPLRRFRLVRTPQEQQCYLLHNAPVAEDNKTTYSRGVQRALRASLALDARAKDLEIIFKRGDRTDLDLLLIDGALEINDKWLDFGLSHDINQCWVALQFSHDNSTPDHFCCDHIVTELFSLIVNELKRQPLPGEHDVIEIDPSINLKVYENLRHMPVMVKARALAEAVYGIDPKCRVVLHRDSTCSVRRDELLVHYLQKDDAESTTFQQSEDTCGCPVKIVSRKDFQAVFQTLDPKETYFPMVSRAEHRAFFGLPPASISPRSSKTRSQPEPRRGVTATQLPCTIPTQMDHKVENGGLENNFGDLYGVSDSEDAIVVDVPSSKRTTDSNSVNGQGSRPPASSNSVQRRPTVQGEPDPLSKANQNLQVAQAEIETQKNLVHMRDQTIHELSTTISKQKELPQTSEIDLWNARIRLLEQKDHACRLLMSRDEQIKDKDQALSEAQLRFDVAATELLSKQEEMDARSEEMKAKDRTLREAQFQIDKAATELLSMQGQIEAGLEQIKDKDRELSEAQLLLGEATTELQSKQEQLETIQRRAQLHIDEAANLQREEEDASGIIEDLRNKIQQLQDVKEDLEARLKGAEYAYDAQVKLAKLTAERRQRHTHGIKREIDEDEDNVTIKSEGSSSKRQRTIITIAQEGVVDLTDD
;
A
#
# COMPACT_ATOMS: atom_id res chain seq x y z
N MET A 1 -33.01 59.13 44.84
CA MET A 1 -32.10 59.46 45.96
C MET A 1 -30.70 59.18 45.49
N ASP A 2 -29.78 60.07 45.87
CA ASP A 2 -28.34 60.11 45.64
C ASP A 2 -27.55 58.87 46.10
N PRO A 3 -26.21 58.79 45.86
CA PRO A 3 -25.32 59.74 45.15
C PRO A 3 -24.43 59.10 44.04
N TYR A 4 -23.47 59.88 43.54
CA TYR A 4 -22.32 59.52 42.68
C TYR A 4 -22.59 59.43 41.17
N ASP A 5 -23.07 60.53 40.59
CA ASP A 5 -22.93 60.83 39.16
C ASP A 5 -22.53 62.31 38.96
N SER A 6 -21.28 62.63 39.32
CA SER A 6 -20.73 63.99 39.20
C SER A 6 -19.20 64.01 39.26
N ASP A 7 -18.54 63.88 38.12
CA ASP A 7 -17.26 64.58 37.88
C ASP A 7 -17.05 64.79 36.37
N SER A 8 -17.64 65.86 35.85
CA SER A 8 -17.54 66.27 34.43
C SER A 8 -16.30 67.15 34.21
N GLY A 9 -15.13 66.60 34.54
CA GLY A 9 -13.83 67.27 34.34
C GLY A 9 -13.40 67.27 32.88
N THR A 10 -13.70 68.35 32.16
CA THR A 10 -13.04 68.67 30.88
C THR A 10 -11.70 69.35 31.17
N GLU A 11 -10.67 68.54 31.38
CA GLU A 11 -9.28 69.03 31.35
C GLU A 11 -8.76 68.95 29.91
N ASP A 12 -8.61 70.10 29.26
CA ASP A 12 -7.90 70.22 27.99
C ASP A 12 -6.41 70.01 28.23
N TRP A 13 -5.95 68.77 28.03
CA TRP A 13 -4.53 68.43 28.02
C TRP A 13 -3.90 68.92 26.71
N GLU A 14 -3.42 70.16 26.72
CA GLU A 14 -2.71 70.79 25.59
C GLU A 14 -1.56 69.88 25.10
N PHE A 15 -1.55 69.59 23.80
CA PHE A 15 -0.49 68.81 23.16
C PHE A 15 0.79 69.65 23.05
N GLY A 16 1.66 69.54 24.03
CA GLY A 16 3.06 69.96 23.90
C GLY A 16 3.81 68.98 23.01
N ASP A 17 4.05 69.35 21.75
CA ASP A 17 4.87 68.57 20.80
C ASP A 17 6.37 68.60 21.19
N SER A 18 6.72 67.88 22.26
CA SER A 18 8.10 67.54 22.62
C SER A 18 8.51 66.27 21.88
N TYR A 19 9.29 66.43 20.81
CA TYR A 19 9.87 65.30 20.07
C TYR A 19 11.11 64.76 20.80
N ASP A 20 10.89 64.14 21.97
CA ASP A 20 11.93 63.41 22.70
C ASP A 20 12.31 62.13 21.94
N LEU A 21 13.45 62.18 21.24
CA LEU A 21 13.96 61.13 20.35
C LEU A 21 14.62 59.94 21.10
N ASP A 22 14.09 59.57 22.27
CA ASP A 22 14.38 58.31 22.99
C ASP A 22 13.19 57.35 22.87
N ASP A 23 12.94 56.93 21.62
CA ASP A 23 11.98 55.87 21.24
C ASP A 23 12.55 54.48 21.54
N ASP A 24 12.83 54.19 22.81
CA ASP A 24 13.08 52.83 23.27
C ASP A 24 11.78 52.01 23.16
N ARG A 25 11.62 51.39 21.99
CA ARG A 25 10.45 50.59 21.60
C ARG A 25 10.22 49.36 22.47
N SER A 26 11.17 48.97 23.31
CA SER A 26 10.96 47.89 24.28
C SER A 26 10.00 48.30 25.40
N VAL A 27 9.97 49.59 25.77
CA VAL A 27 9.35 50.08 27.01
C VAL A 27 7.84 50.24 26.88
N LEU A 28 7.11 49.58 27.79
CA LEU A 28 5.67 49.73 27.95
C LEU A 28 5.34 51.06 28.64
N ARG A 29 4.62 51.92 27.92
CA ARG A 29 4.06 53.20 28.40
C ARG A 29 2.53 53.19 28.18
N PRO A 30 1.71 53.87 29.01
CA PRO A 30 0.27 53.98 28.77
C PRO A 30 -0.03 54.66 27.42
N GLY A 31 -1.10 54.25 26.72
CA GLY A 31 -1.45 54.84 25.43
C GLY A 31 -2.30 53.93 24.54
N ARG A 32 -2.26 54.18 23.23
CA ARG A 32 -2.90 53.35 22.20
C ARG A 32 -1.96 53.13 21.01
N GLN A 33 -1.92 51.92 20.48
CA GLN A 33 -1.15 51.55 19.28
C GLN A 33 -2.10 50.98 18.22
N ALA A 34 -2.08 51.54 17.02
CA ALA A 34 -2.80 50.99 15.87
C ALA A 34 -2.05 49.76 15.37
N LEU A 35 -2.75 48.68 15.03
CA LEU A 35 -2.12 47.44 14.55
C LEU A 35 -2.10 47.35 13.01
N GLY A 36 -2.61 48.35 12.30
CA GLY A 36 -2.75 48.35 10.84
C GLY A 36 -3.85 47.42 10.29
N ILE A 37 -4.36 46.48 11.10
CA ILE A 37 -5.37 45.50 10.69
C ILE A 37 -6.77 46.12 10.68
N GLY A 38 -7.44 46.08 9.52
CA GLY A 38 -8.83 46.51 9.36
C GLY A 38 -9.86 45.45 9.79
N ARG A 39 -11.05 45.88 10.22
CA ARG A 39 -12.14 45.04 10.75
C ARG A 39 -12.54 43.87 9.85
N ASN A 40 -12.47 44.05 8.54
CA ASN A 40 -12.85 43.06 7.54
C ASN A 40 -11.68 42.16 7.06
N TYR A 41 -10.48 42.30 7.63
CA TYR A 41 -9.36 41.37 7.38
C TYR A 41 -9.72 39.94 7.83
N VAL A 42 -9.23 38.92 7.12
CA VAL A 42 -9.65 37.50 7.26
C VAL A 42 -11.18 37.32 7.43
N PRO A 43 -12.01 37.68 6.43
CA PRO A 43 -13.47 37.73 6.59
C PRO A 43 -14.10 36.35 6.84
N SER A 44 -13.49 35.27 6.33
CA SER A 44 -13.91 33.88 6.54
C SER A 44 -13.76 33.41 8.00
N TRP A 45 -12.82 33.97 8.76
CA TRP A 45 -12.44 33.43 10.06
C TRP A 45 -13.57 33.49 11.10
N LYS A 46 -13.85 32.31 11.67
CA LYS A 46 -14.85 32.03 12.70
C LYS A 46 -14.21 32.17 14.11
N PRO A 47 -14.99 32.32 15.20
CA PRO A 47 -14.45 32.29 16.56
C PRO A 47 -13.59 31.05 16.87
N ALA A 48 -13.93 29.89 16.29
CA ALA A 48 -13.14 28.66 16.40
C ALA A 48 -11.69 28.83 15.91
N HIS A 49 -11.47 29.45 14.75
CA HIS A 49 -10.11 29.76 14.25
C HIS A 49 -9.34 30.63 15.26
N ALA A 50 -9.99 31.64 15.84
CA ALA A 50 -9.37 32.47 16.86
C ALA A 50 -9.04 31.69 18.13
N ILE A 51 -9.90 30.77 18.57
CA ILE A 51 -9.60 29.88 19.71
C ILE A 51 -8.45 28.92 19.40
N ARG A 52 -8.33 28.40 18.18
CA ARG A 52 -7.17 27.64 17.72
C ARG A 52 -5.87 28.44 17.89
N GLU A 53 -5.85 29.70 17.45
CA GLU A 53 -4.70 30.60 17.64
C GLU A 53 -4.44 30.93 19.13
N PHE A 54 -5.48 31.19 19.94
CA PHE A 54 -5.30 31.44 21.38
C PHE A 54 -4.75 30.21 22.10
N TYR A 55 -5.27 29.02 21.78
CA TYR A 55 -4.79 27.76 22.32
C TYR A 55 -3.35 27.46 21.91
N GLN A 56 -3.01 27.66 20.64
CA GLN A 56 -1.67 27.43 20.13
C GLN A 56 -0.66 28.39 20.76
N ASN A 57 -0.98 29.68 20.87
CA ASN A 57 -0.09 30.64 21.55
C ASN A 57 0.02 30.36 23.07
N TRP A 58 -1.01 29.79 23.70
CA TRP A 58 -0.94 29.30 25.08
C TRP A 58 -0.01 28.07 25.19
N LYS A 59 -0.15 27.07 24.31
CA LYS A 59 0.72 25.88 24.31
C LYS A 59 2.17 26.24 24.03
N ASP A 60 2.43 26.92 22.91
CA ASP A 60 3.77 27.37 22.48
C ASP A 60 4.51 28.11 23.62
N ALA A 61 3.83 29.05 24.32
CA ALA A 61 4.47 29.86 25.37
C ALA A 61 4.64 29.15 26.72
N ILE A 62 3.96 28.01 26.98
CA ILE A 62 4.33 27.12 28.10
C ILE A 62 5.55 26.26 27.71
N VAL A 63 5.57 25.71 26.49
CA VAL A 63 6.68 24.91 25.98
C VAL A 63 7.98 25.73 25.99
N GLU A 64 7.94 26.97 25.49
CA GLU A 64 9.04 27.94 25.49
C GLU A 64 9.49 28.32 26.92
N ALA A 65 8.56 28.64 27.82
CA ALA A 65 8.90 29.10 29.18
C ALA A 65 9.37 27.98 30.12
N ALA A 66 9.02 26.71 29.84
CA ALA A 66 9.42 25.54 30.62
C ALA A 66 10.57 24.72 29.99
N GLY A 67 10.98 25.01 28.75
CA GLY A 67 12.04 24.28 28.06
C GLY A 67 11.67 22.85 27.65
N LEU A 68 10.38 22.58 27.43
CA LEU A 68 9.85 21.27 27.05
C LEU A 68 9.85 21.09 25.52
N GLN A 69 9.53 19.88 25.03
CA GLN A 69 9.07 19.68 23.65
C GLN A 69 7.52 19.65 23.60
N GLN A 70 6.93 19.99 22.45
CA GLN A 70 5.47 20.06 22.24
C GLN A 70 4.73 18.76 22.58
N LYS A 71 5.41 17.61 22.44
CA LYS A 71 4.90 16.27 22.73
C LYS A 71 4.84 15.95 24.23
N ASP A 72 5.76 16.53 25.02
CA ASP A 72 5.93 16.22 26.45
C ASP A 72 4.90 16.97 27.31
N LEU A 73 4.37 18.08 26.78
CA LEU A 73 3.30 18.85 27.40
C LEU A 73 1.92 18.23 27.07
N CYS A 74 1.39 17.46 28.00
CA CYS A 74 0.03 16.91 27.99
C CYS A 74 -0.93 17.70 28.90
N PRO A 75 -1.82 18.56 28.37
CA PRO A 75 -2.80 19.28 29.18
C PRO A 75 -3.83 18.37 29.85
N VAL A 76 -4.14 18.66 31.11
CA VAL A 76 -5.09 17.89 31.93
C VAL A 76 -6.44 18.59 31.95
N VAL A 77 -7.40 18.05 31.20
CA VAL A 77 -8.79 18.54 31.16
C VAL A 77 -9.54 18.05 32.40
N LYS A 78 -10.00 18.96 33.25
CA LYS A 78 -10.82 18.65 34.43
C LYS A 78 -12.33 18.70 34.18
N GLY A 79 -12.73 19.07 32.95
CA GLY A 79 -14.14 19.23 32.58
C GLY A 79 -14.82 20.38 33.32
N PHE A 80 -16.16 20.37 33.36
CA PHE A 80 -16.96 21.32 34.13
C PHE A 80 -17.09 20.89 35.60
N ASP A 81 -16.77 21.79 36.53
CA ASP A 81 -17.02 21.59 37.96
C ASP A 81 -18.50 21.81 38.34
N ALA A 82 -18.86 21.48 39.58
CA ALA A 82 -20.21 21.70 40.13
C ALA A 82 -20.64 23.18 40.28
N LYS A 83 -19.82 24.13 39.80
CA LYS A 83 -20.09 25.57 39.74
C LYS A 83 -20.08 26.08 38.29
N GLU A 84 -20.19 25.18 37.31
CA GLU A 84 -20.17 25.46 35.87
C GLU A 84 -18.88 26.17 35.40
N VAL A 85 -17.75 25.86 36.04
CA VAL A 85 -16.41 26.30 35.64
C VAL A 85 -15.72 25.15 34.89
N TYR A 86 -15.38 25.34 33.62
CA TYR A 86 -14.54 24.39 32.89
C TYR A 86 -13.06 24.77 33.03
N ILE A 87 -12.20 23.79 33.32
CA ILE A 87 -10.78 23.99 33.64
C ILE A 87 -9.89 23.00 32.86
N VAL A 88 -8.80 23.51 32.30
CA VAL A 88 -7.65 22.72 31.82
C VAL A 88 -6.39 23.23 32.52
N GLU A 89 -5.53 22.31 32.98
CA GLU A 89 -4.25 22.64 33.63
C GLU A 89 -3.09 22.15 32.76
N ALA A 90 -2.12 23.04 32.50
CA ALA A 90 -0.81 22.66 31.99
C ALA A 90 0.11 22.41 33.18
N ARG A 91 0.74 21.22 33.23
CA ARG A 91 1.65 20.83 34.29
C ARG A 91 2.96 20.31 33.72
N HIS A 92 4.06 20.55 34.44
CA HIS A 92 5.36 20.02 34.08
C HIS A 92 5.34 18.49 34.21
N PRO A 93 5.82 17.72 33.20
CA PRO A 93 5.72 16.26 33.22
C PRO A 93 6.46 15.63 34.42
N GLU A 94 7.65 16.14 34.75
CA GLU A 94 8.47 15.62 35.87
C GLU A 94 8.06 16.16 37.24
N THR A 95 8.05 17.48 37.45
CA THR A 95 7.80 18.10 38.76
C THR A 95 6.33 18.22 39.14
N ASN A 96 5.40 18.02 38.18
CA ASN A 96 3.96 18.24 38.31
C ASN A 96 3.55 19.70 38.64
N ASP A 97 4.50 20.65 38.58
CA ASP A 97 4.26 22.08 38.79
C ASP A 97 3.23 22.63 37.81
N LEU A 98 2.37 23.53 38.27
CA LEU A 98 1.38 24.20 37.43
C LEU A 98 2.06 25.29 36.58
N LEU A 99 2.13 25.11 35.27
CA LEU A 99 2.77 26.02 34.29
C LEU A 99 1.78 27.03 33.70
N GLY A 100 0.49 26.71 33.72
CA GLY A 100 -0.56 27.56 33.20
C GLY A 100 -1.93 26.89 33.24
N PHE A 101 -2.97 27.61 32.84
CA PHE A 101 -4.33 27.09 32.82
C PHE A 101 -5.21 27.73 31.74
N ILE A 102 -6.26 27.01 31.36
CA ILE A 102 -7.40 27.52 30.61
C ILE A 102 -8.63 27.43 31.49
N ARG A 103 -9.43 28.49 31.55
CA ARG A 103 -10.65 28.56 32.35
C ARG A 103 -11.80 29.20 31.58
N PHE A 104 -12.92 28.51 31.51
CA PHE A 104 -14.20 29.09 31.11
C PHE A 104 -15.09 29.27 32.34
N LYS A 105 -15.56 30.49 32.58
CA LYS A 105 -16.40 30.85 33.72
C LYS A 105 -17.33 32.01 33.41
N ASN A 106 -18.61 31.87 33.72
CA ASN A 106 -19.63 32.93 33.56
C ASN A 106 -19.70 33.54 32.14
N GLY A 107 -19.25 32.82 31.11
CA GLY A 107 -19.13 33.32 29.73
C GLY A 107 -17.98 34.32 29.51
N THR A 108 -16.93 34.21 30.31
CA THR A 108 -15.57 34.66 30.01
C THR A 108 -14.68 33.43 29.84
N LEU A 109 -13.85 33.41 28.81
CA LEU A 109 -12.77 32.44 28.60
C LEU A 109 -11.43 33.12 28.90
N GLU A 110 -10.53 32.37 29.54
CA GLU A 110 -9.25 32.85 30.07
C GLU A 110 -8.17 31.82 29.75
N PHE A 111 -7.11 32.21 29.04
CA PHE A 111 -5.89 31.41 28.87
C PHE A 111 -4.78 32.13 29.65
N THR A 112 -4.00 31.40 30.45
CA THR A 112 -2.93 31.97 31.28
C THR A 112 -1.67 31.12 31.22
N ASN A 113 -0.55 31.79 30.96
CA ASN A 113 0.82 31.29 30.96
C ASN A 113 1.54 31.92 32.16
N PHE A 114 2.12 31.09 33.03
CA PHE A 114 2.91 31.60 34.15
C PHE A 114 4.36 31.85 33.75
N ASN A 115 5.01 32.82 34.40
CA ASN A 115 6.40 33.25 34.12
C ASN A 115 6.64 33.73 32.66
N ALA A 116 5.59 33.97 31.88
CA ALA A 116 5.64 34.43 30.51
C ALA A 116 5.69 35.97 30.42
N GLN A 117 6.21 36.50 29.32
CA GLN A 117 6.33 37.95 29.10
C GLN A 117 5.67 38.39 27.78
N LEU A 118 5.13 39.61 27.76
CA LEU A 118 4.58 40.24 26.56
C LEU A 118 5.21 41.63 26.41
N SER A 119 6.24 41.73 25.57
CA SER A 119 6.93 43.00 25.30
C SER A 119 6.13 43.88 24.34
N ARG A 120 6.43 45.19 24.30
CA ARG A 120 5.71 46.11 23.41
C ARG A 120 5.84 45.74 21.93
N GLY A 121 7.03 45.32 21.50
CA GLY A 121 7.31 44.88 20.12
C GLY A 121 6.46 43.69 19.66
N ALA A 122 5.83 42.95 20.58
CA ALA A 122 4.85 41.92 20.21
C ALA A 122 3.65 42.49 19.42
N LEU A 123 3.35 43.80 19.53
CA LEU A 123 2.29 44.46 18.76
C LEU A 123 2.68 44.77 17.30
N ASP A 124 3.96 44.72 16.95
CA ASP A 124 4.42 45.11 15.62
C ASP A 124 4.15 44.00 14.58
N ILE A 125 3.95 44.40 13.32
CA ILE A 125 3.62 43.50 12.20
C ILE A 125 4.91 42.98 11.55
N GLY A 126 4.94 41.72 11.12
CA GLY A 126 6.12 41.05 10.57
C GLY A 126 7.20 40.61 11.57
N GLY A 127 7.12 41.05 12.83
CA GLY A 127 8.01 40.63 13.92
C GLY A 127 7.57 39.32 14.58
N THR A 128 8.50 38.38 14.76
CA THR A 128 8.21 37.06 15.37
C THR A 128 9.47 36.44 15.97
N SER A 129 9.35 35.87 17.18
CA SER A 129 10.37 34.99 17.80
C SER A 129 10.26 33.54 17.33
N LYS A 130 9.19 33.19 16.59
CA LYS A 130 8.86 31.82 16.15
C LYS A 130 9.41 31.47 14.76
N ARG A 131 10.29 32.29 14.20
CA ARG A 131 11.03 31.95 12.97
C ARG A 131 12.15 30.98 13.36
N ASP A 132 12.31 29.92 12.57
CA ASP A 132 13.35 28.90 12.71
C ASP A 132 13.34 28.09 14.04
N ASN A 133 12.26 28.20 14.84
CA ASN A 133 12.03 27.35 16.02
C ASN A 133 11.13 26.15 15.64
N PRO A 134 11.62 24.90 15.66
CA PRO A 134 10.82 23.71 15.27
C PRO A 134 9.73 23.35 16.28
N GLU A 135 9.88 23.73 17.56
CA GLU A 135 8.87 23.51 18.60
C GLU A 135 7.77 24.58 18.58
N ALA A 136 7.93 25.68 17.83
CA ALA A 136 6.90 26.69 17.69
C ALA A 136 5.91 26.29 16.59
N ALA A 137 4.67 25.97 16.96
CA ALA A 137 3.71 25.45 15.99
C ALA A 137 3.30 26.46 14.89
N GLY A 138 3.68 27.75 14.95
CA GLY A 138 3.25 28.81 14.01
C GLY A 138 4.29 29.90 13.77
N THR A 139 4.46 30.29 12.51
CA THR A 139 5.69 30.92 11.99
C THR A 139 5.72 32.46 12.00
N HIS A 140 4.58 33.15 12.11
CA HIS A 140 4.47 34.58 11.75
C HIS A 140 4.28 35.57 12.93
N GLY A 141 4.07 35.13 14.18
CA GLY A 141 3.92 36.04 15.33
C GLY A 141 2.66 36.93 15.35
N GLU A 142 1.79 36.80 14.35
CA GLU A 142 0.58 37.63 14.18
C GLU A 142 -0.71 36.96 14.66
N GLY A 143 -0.69 35.65 14.93
CA GLY A 143 -1.86 34.85 15.28
C GLY A 143 -2.73 35.45 16.38
N PHE A 144 -2.14 35.92 17.49
CA PHE A 144 -2.89 36.53 18.59
C PHE A 144 -3.57 37.86 18.22
N LYS A 145 -3.00 38.61 17.26
CA LYS A 145 -3.54 39.89 16.74
C LYS A 145 -4.77 39.62 15.88
N ILE A 146 -4.68 38.60 15.02
CA ILE A 146 -5.76 38.15 14.14
C ILE A 146 -6.88 37.48 14.95
N ALA A 147 -6.54 36.65 15.95
CA ALA A 147 -7.50 36.09 16.89
C ALA A 147 -8.26 37.17 17.68
N SER A 148 -7.54 38.21 18.12
CA SER A 148 -8.13 39.40 18.76
C SER A 148 -9.08 40.15 17.83
N LEU A 149 -8.71 40.34 16.55
CA LEU A 149 -9.56 40.95 15.53
C LEU A 149 -10.89 40.21 15.39
N VAL A 150 -10.82 38.88 15.22
CA VAL A 150 -12.00 38.03 14.97
C VAL A 150 -12.95 38.02 16.16
N MET A 151 -12.43 37.97 17.39
CA MET A 151 -13.25 38.04 18.60
C MET A 151 -13.85 39.44 18.82
N ALA A 152 -13.07 40.51 18.64
CA ALA A 152 -13.58 41.88 18.71
C ALA A 152 -14.64 42.16 17.65
N ARG A 153 -14.48 41.63 16.42
CA ARG A 153 -15.46 41.73 15.32
C ARG A 153 -16.81 41.12 15.69
N ARG A 154 -16.82 40.09 16.53
CA ARG A 154 -18.02 39.40 17.04
C ARG A 154 -18.58 40.03 18.33
N GLY A 155 -18.03 41.15 18.81
CA GLY A 155 -18.51 41.87 19.98
C GLY A 155 -18.01 41.35 21.33
N TYR A 156 -17.17 40.32 21.36
CA TYR A 156 -16.48 39.90 22.58
C TYR A 156 -15.39 40.92 22.94
N ARG A 157 -15.25 41.25 24.24
CA ARG A 157 -14.10 42.04 24.69
C ARG A 157 -12.90 41.12 24.82
N VAL A 158 -11.77 41.51 24.21
CA VAL A 158 -10.47 40.85 24.40
C VAL A 158 -9.57 41.78 25.23
N GLN A 159 -9.01 41.25 26.30
CA GLN A 159 -8.10 41.97 27.18
C GLN A 159 -6.99 41.05 27.67
N TYR A 160 -5.73 41.42 27.42
CA TYR A 160 -4.58 40.78 28.05
C TYR A 160 -4.24 41.50 29.36
N GLU A 161 -3.72 40.75 30.32
CA GLU A 161 -3.17 41.20 31.59
C GLU A 161 -1.74 40.65 31.65
N ALA A 162 -0.75 41.52 31.42
CA ALA A 162 0.67 41.16 31.33
C ALA A 162 1.58 42.38 31.61
N SER A 163 2.75 42.13 32.23
CA SER A 163 3.80 43.13 32.51
C SER A 163 3.30 44.39 33.24
N GLU A 164 2.38 44.23 34.19
CA GLU A 164 1.63 45.26 34.93
C GLU A 164 0.63 46.11 34.11
N TYR A 165 0.44 45.81 32.83
CA TYR A 165 -0.50 46.50 31.93
C TYR A 165 -1.75 45.67 31.61
N TYR A 166 -2.86 46.39 31.42
CA TYR A 166 -4.04 45.92 30.68
C TYR A 166 -3.88 46.28 29.21
N TRP A 167 -4.02 45.29 28.33
CA TRP A 167 -3.90 45.44 26.88
C TRP A 167 -5.28 45.16 26.27
N THR A 168 -6.05 46.19 25.98
CA THR A 168 -7.45 46.03 25.57
C THR A 168 -7.57 46.21 24.06
N MET A 169 -7.93 45.14 23.34
CA MET A 169 -8.10 45.17 21.89
C MET A 169 -9.49 45.70 21.54
N LYS A 170 -9.56 46.76 20.74
CA LYS A 170 -10.81 47.41 20.30
C LYS A 170 -10.66 48.02 18.92
N PHE A 171 -11.77 48.17 18.20
CA PHE A 171 -11.80 49.07 17.05
C PHE A 171 -11.82 50.53 17.50
N ALA A 172 -11.12 51.39 16.76
CA ALA A 172 -11.08 52.83 16.94
C ALA A 172 -10.60 53.51 15.64
N GLY A 173 -10.28 54.81 15.71
CA GLY A 173 -10.05 55.67 14.54
C GLY A 173 -11.29 56.49 14.21
N ARG A 174 -11.29 57.19 13.07
CA ARG A 174 -12.42 58.05 12.65
C ARG A 174 -13.69 57.23 12.36
N ASP A 175 -13.51 56.04 11.80
CA ASP A 175 -14.59 55.21 11.23
C ASP A 175 -14.79 53.87 11.99
N GLU A 176 -14.21 53.72 13.19
CA GLU A 176 -14.20 52.48 14.00
C GLU A 176 -13.88 51.19 13.21
N ASN A 177 -12.95 51.30 12.26
CA ASN A 177 -12.64 50.24 11.29
C ASN A 177 -11.22 49.65 11.46
N VAL A 178 -10.35 50.26 12.26
CA VAL A 178 -8.98 49.78 12.50
C VAL A 178 -8.86 49.21 13.91
N LEU A 179 -8.16 48.08 14.06
CA LEU A 179 -7.88 47.47 15.37
C LEU A 179 -6.75 48.22 16.09
N TYR A 180 -7.02 48.61 17.33
CA TYR A 180 -6.07 49.23 18.25
C TYR A 180 -5.88 48.37 19.50
N CYS A 181 -4.65 48.33 20.00
CA CYS A 181 -4.36 47.92 21.36
C CYS A 181 -4.33 49.16 22.27
N PHE A 182 -5.11 49.16 23.35
CA PHE A 182 -5.08 50.20 24.39
C PHE A 182 -4.32 49.69 25.62
N LEU A 183 -3.20 50.34 25.95
CA LEU A 183 -2.33 50.05 27.08
C LEU A 183 -2.72 50.90 28.30
N THR A 184 -3.02 50.27 29.42
CA THR A 184 -3.35 50.95 30.69
C THR A 184 -2.64 50.27 31.86
N LYS A 185 -1.72 50.97 32.54
CA LYS A 185 -0.99 50.43 33.70
C LYS A 185 -1.97 50.11 34.83
N MET A 186 -1.80 49.01 35.54
CA MET A 186 -2.49 48.78 36.80
C MET A 186 -1.96 49.77 37.85
N SER A 187 -2.85 50.49 38.53
CA SER A 187 -2.49 51.41 39.62
C SER A 187 -1.63 50.69 40.67
N GLU A 188 -0.49 51.28 41.02
CA GLU A 188 0.57 50.63 41.81
C GLU A 188 0.10 50.14 43.19
N SER A 189 -0.79 50.90 43.85
CA SER A 189 -1.43 50.50 45.12
C SER A 189 -2.35 49.26 45.02
N LYS A 190 -2.66 48.77 43.80
CA LYS A 190 -3.31 47.48 43.54
C LYS A 190 -2.28 46.41 43.24
N VAL A 191 -1.26 46.71 42.43
CA VAL A 191 -0.15 45.78 42.14
C VAL A 191 0.52 45.35 43.45
N LEU A 192 0.87 46.31 44.32
CA LEU A 192 1.47 46.05 45.63
C LEU A 192 0.59 45.13 46.49
N LYS A 193 -0.70 45.43 46.61
CA LYS A 193 -1.67 44.63 47.39
C LYS A 193 -1.93 43.23 46.85
N VAL A 194 -1.56 42.93 45.60
CA VAL A 194 -1.62 41.56 45.06
C VAL A 194 -0.26 40.87 45.23
N LYS A 195 0.87 41.58 45.03
CA LYS A 195 2.23 41.08 45.35
C LYS A 195 2.36 40.70 46.83
N GLU A 196 1.94 41.56 47.75
CA GLU A 196 1.90 41.30 49.21
C GLU A 196 1.10 40.04 49.55
N LYS A 197 -0.08 39.87 48.94
CA LYS A 197 -0.94 38.70 49.17
C LYS A 197 -0.32 37.41 48.64
N TYR A 198 0.30 37.47 47.46
CA TYR A 198 1.00 36.34 46.86
C TYR A 198 2.23 35.95 47.70
N GLN A 199 3.06 36.91 48.11
CA GLN A 199 4.17 36.68 49.03
C GLN A 199 3.70 36.06 50.35
N ALA A 200 2.58 36.51 50.91
CA ALA A 200 1.97 35.95 52.12
C ALA A 200 1.26 34.60 51.93
N GLN A 201 1.14 34.09 50.69
CA GLN A 201 0.73 32.72 50.36
C GLN A 201 1.95 31.82 50.16
N VAL A 202 2.95 32.29 49.39
CA VAL A 202 4.23 31.58 49.18
C VAL A 202 4.95 31.35 50.52
N ALA A 203 5.00 32.34 51.40
CA ALA A 203 5.56 32.22 52.76
C ALA A 203 4.80 31.25 53.69
N LYS A 204 3.67 30.69 53.24
CA LYS A 204 2.91 29.64 53.94
C LYS A 204 3.02 28.27 53.25
N GLY A 205 3.86 28.13 52.23
CA GLY A 205 3.96 26.91 51.43
C GLY A 205 2.67 26.56 50.70
N SER A 206 1.90 27.56 50.26
CA SER A 206 0.67 27.34 49.49
C SER A 206 0.97 27.22 48.00
N ASP A 207 0.43 26.17 47.36
CA ASP A 207 0.59 25.89 45.93
C ASP A 207 0.15 27.06 45.03
N ARG A 208 0.72 27.11 43.82
CA ARG A 208 0.34 28.07 42.77
C ARG A 208 -1.14 27.88 42.41
N GLN A 209 -1.93 28.92 42.63
CA GLN A 209 -3.38 28.90 42.39
C GLN A 209 -3.71 29.19 40.91
N LEU A 210 -4.93 28.86 40.48
CA LEU A 210 -5.48 29.21 39.17
C LEU A 210 -5.82 30.71 39.09
N GLN A 211 -4.83 31.58 39.26
CA GLN A 211 -4.94 33.03 39.23
C GLN A 211 -3.69 33.62 38.58
N ASN A 212 -3.87 34.63 37.72
CA ASN A 212 -2.76 35.32 37.08
C ASN A 212 -2.17 36.43 37.97
N ASN A 213 -0.84 36.48 38.04
CA ASN A 213 -0.04 37.53 38.63
C ASN A 213 0.43 38.48 37.52
N ILE A 214 -0.28 39.60 37.32
CA ILE A 214 -0.12 40.51 36.16
C ILE A 214 1.30 41.05 35.90
N TRP A 215 2.24 40.92 36.85
CA TRP A 215 3.62 41.39 36.72
C TRP A 215 4.61 40.31 36.22
N GLU A 216 4.23 39.03 36.27
CA GLU A 216 5.08 37.87 35.92
C GLU A 216 4.39 36.88 34.96
N ASP A 217 3.07 37.00 34.76
CA ASP A 217 2.28 36.14 33.89
C ASP A 217 1.76 36.88 32.65
N VAL A 218 1.44 36.11 31.60
CA VAL A 218 0.58 36.56 30.49
C VAL A 218 -0.77 35.86 30.63
N SER A 219 -1.85 36.63 30.76
CA SER A 219 -3.22 36.11 30.76
C SER A 219 -4.07 36.84 29.73
N VAL A 220 -4.73 36.10 28.83
CA VAL A 220 -5.71 36.67 27.89
C VAL A 220 -7.12 36.27 28.27
N LYS A 221 -8.00 37.27 28.38
CA LYS A 221 -9.40 37.13 28.77
C LYS A 221 -10.28 37.57 27.60
N ILE A 222 -11.32 36.79 27.31
CA ILE A 222 -12.21 36.92 26.15
C ILE A 222 -13.66 36.80 26.63
N GLY A 223 -14.55 37.71 26.22
CA GLY A 223 -15.99 37.63 26.52
C GLY A 223 -16.52 38.88 27.24
N LYS A 224 -17.28 38.69 28.33
CA LYS A 224 -17.91 39.78 29.09
C LYS A 224 -17.05 40.22 30.29
N ILE A 225 -16.06 41.06 30.02
CA ILE A 225 -15.03 41.45 30.99
C ILE A 225 -15.38 42.80 31.61
N ARG A 226 -15.58 42.81 32.95
CA ARG A 226 -15.95 43.99 33.74
C ARG A 226 -17.15 44.75 33.14
N GLY A 227 -18.21 44.00 32.86
CA GLY A 227 -19.47 44.51 32.30
C GLY A 227 -19.52 44.68 30.77
N ALA A 228 -18.37 44.89 30.12
CA ALA A 228 -18.29 45.17 28.68
C ALA A 228 -17.93 43.94 27.82
N GLY A 229 -18.50 43.88 26.62
CA GLY A 229 -18.37 42.76 25.69
C GLY A 229 -19.51 41.74 25.82
N CYS A 230 -19.77 41.00 24.74
CA CYS A 230 -20.74 39.91 24.71
C CYS A 230 -20.33 38.76 25.65
N ARG A 231 -21.32 38.08 26.24
CA ARG A 231 -21.10 36.81 26.95
C ARG A 231 -20.82 35.71 25.94
N ILE A 232 -19.87 34.83 26.24
CA ILE A 232 -19.69 33.57 25.51
C ILE A 232 -20.69 32.56 26.10
N GLU A 233 -21.55 31.97 25.27
CA GLU A 233 -22.51 30.96 25.74
C GLU A 233 -21.88 29.55 25.77
N LYS A 234 -22.34 28.70 26.69
CA LYS A 234 -21.76 27.37 26.93
C LYS A 234 -21.75 26.49 25.67
N VAL A 235 -22.81 26.60 24.84
CA VAL A 235 -22.94 25.85 23.57
C VAL A 235 -21.91 26.29 22.51
N ASP A 236 -21.51 27.56 22.50
CA ASP A 236 -20.47 28.04 21.59
C ASP A 236 -19.09 27.65 22.10
N PHE A 237 -18.83 27.79 23.40
CA PHE A 237 -17.59 27.34 24.02
C PHE A 237 -17.32 25.84 23.78
N LEU A 238 -18.34 24.98 23.91
CA LEU A 238 -18.21 23.54 23.63
C LEU A 238 -17.82 23.25 22.16
N LYS A 239 -18.31 24.04 21.19
CA LYS A 239 -17.89 23.95 19.78
C LYS A 239 -16.50 24.55 19.52
N TRP A 240 -15.93 25.28 20.48
CA TRP A 240 -14.61 25.89 20.34
C TRP A 240 -13.49 25.05 20.96
N ILE A 241 -13.78 24.15 21.90
CA ILE A 241 -12.78 23.17 22.38
C ILE A 241 -12.52 22.05 21.37
N ASP A 242 -13.47 21.78 20.47
CA ASP A 242 -13.32 20.81 19.37
C ASP A 242 -12.11 21.08 18.45
N VAL A 243 -11.56 22.30 18.46
CA VAL A 243 -10.40 22.68 17.63
C VAL A 243 -9.08 22.03 18.07
N SER A 244 -9.04 21.34 19.22
CA SER A 244 -7.86 20.60 19.65
C SER A 244 -8.18 19.35 20.49
N LEU A 245 -7.48 18.26 20.19
CA LEU A 245 -7.56 16.99 20.94
C LEU A 245 -7.08 17.14 22.38
N ASP A 246 -6.20 18.10 22.68
CA ASP A 246 -5.76 18.41 24.04
C ASP A 246 -6.90 18.96 24.92
N LEU A 247 -7.93 19.57 24.30
CA LEU A 247 -9.08 20.19 24.98
C LEU A 247 -10.33 19.30 24.95
N ASN A 248 -10.53 18.55 23.88
CA ASN A 248 -11.55 17.51 23.75
C ASN A 248 -10.87 16.19 23.34
N ARG A 249 -10.56 15.33 24.31
CA ARG A 249 -9.88 14.04 24.10
C ARG A 249 -10.90 12.95 23.70
N PRO A 250 -10.63 12.14 22.66
CA PRO A 250 -11.50 11.03 22.27
C PRO A 250 -11.47 9.88 23.28
N SER A 251 -12.54 9.09 23.30
CA SER A 251 -12.70 7.92 24.20
C SER A 251 -12.12 6.61 23.63
N LYS A 252 -12.03 6.50 22.29
CA LYS A 252 -11.43 5.34 21.59
C LYS A 252 -10.46 5.85 20.52
N MET A 253 -9.17 5.61 20.71
CA MET A 253 -8.08 6.06 19.83
C MET A 253 -6.94 5.06 19.88
N ILE A 254 -6.37 4.74 18.72
CA ILE A 254 -5.15 3.92 18.58
C ILE A 254 -4.01 4.87 18.22
N GLU A 255 -2.95 4.87 19.03
CA GLU A 255 -1.74 5.65 18.76
C GLU A 255 -0.75 4.81 17.93
N THR A 256 -0.18 5.41 16.88
CA THR A 256 0.80 4.75 16.00
C THR A 256 1.97 5.69 15.75
N HIS A 257 3.10 5.17 15.27
CA HIS A 257 4.28 5.99 14.96
C HIS A 257 4.01 7.12 13.94
N TYR A 258 3.03 6.93 13.06
CA TYR A 258 2.69 7.86 11.97
C TYR A 258 1.59 8.87 12.34
N GLY A 259 0.93 8.67 13.49
CA GLY A 259 -0.25 9.43 13.92
C GLY A 259 -1.30 8.52 14.57
N ASN A 260 -2.43 9.11 14.98
CA ASN A 260 -3.47 8.39 15.71
C ASN A 260 -4.70 8.14 14.84
N LEU A 261 -5.26 6.93 14.91
CA LEU A 261 -6.58 6.58 14.39
C LEU A 261 -7.62 6.76 15.50
N ILE A 262 -8.61 7.63 15.28
CA ILE A 262 -9.66 7.95 16.25
C ILE A 262 -10.93 7.20 15.85
N MET A 263 -11.28 6.16 16.61
CA MET A 263 -12.47 5.32 16.41
C MET A 263 -13.67 5.74 17.28
N ASP A 264 -13.68 6.99 17.73
CA ASP A 264 -14.77 7.61 18.49
C ASP A 264 -15.74 8.31 17.52
N ASP A 265 -17.01 7.90 17.50
CA ASP A 265 -18.05 8.44 16.60
C ASP A 265 -18.24 9.97 16.73
N SER A 266 -17.92 10.57 17.88
CA SER A 266 -18.00 12.03 18.06
C SER A 266 -16.88 12.81 17.34
N PHE A 267 -15.82 12.11 16.93
CA PHE A 267 -14.69 12.62 16.15
C PHE A 267 -14.70 12.13 14.69
N LYS A 268 -15.74 11.40 14.27
CA LYS A 268 -15.95 10.98 12.88
C LYS A 268 -15.88 12.17 11.92
N GLY A 269 -15.14 12.01 10.83
CA GLY A 269 -14.99 13.04 9.81
C GLY A 269 -14.03 14.16 10.17
N ARG A 270 -13.25 14.04 11.26
CA ARG A 270 -12.33 15.09 11.74
C ARG A 270 -10.87 14.71 11.53
N VAL A 271 -10.12 15.57 10.84
CA VAL A 271 -8.67 15.43 10.67
C VAL A 271 -7.95 16.50 11.49
N TYR A 272 -7.01 16.07 12.31
CA TYR A 272 -6.15 16.90 13.14
C TYR A 272 -4.69 16.79 12.66
N LEU A 273 -3.92 17.86 12.80
CA LEU A 273 -2.48 17.88 12.62
C LEU A 273 -1.83 18.41 13.90
N LYS A 274 -0.89 17.63 14.47
CA LYS A 274 -0.20 17.96 15.74
C LYS A 274 -1.19 18.37 16.85
N GLY A 275 -2.34 17.69 16.90
CA GLY A 275 -3.42 17.91 17.86
C GLY A 275 -4.38 19.08 17.55
N LEU A 276 -4.28 19.75 16.39
CA LEU A 276 -5.12 20.90 15.99
C LEU A 276 -6.02 20.57 14.80
N LEU A 277 -7.30 20.95 14.86
CA LEU A 277 -8.32 20.63 13.85
C LEU A 277 -8.10 21.40 12.53
N LEU A 278 -8.21 20.65 11.42
CA LEU A 278 -8.31 21.17 10.04
C LEU A 278 -9.80 21.38 9.68
N GLU A 279 -10.11 22.38 8.85
CA GLU A 279 -11.51 22.69 8.47
C GLU A 279 -11.92 22.15 7.08
N ASN A 280 -10.95 21.80 6.21
CA ASN A 280 -11.14 21.29 4.86
C ASN A 280 -10.30 20.01 4.65
N PHE A 281 -10.65 19.20 3.65
CA PHE A 281 -9.94 17.97 3.29
C PHE A 281 -9.28 18.08 1.90
N SER A 282 -8.42 17.12 1.57
CA SER A 282 -7.83 17.01 0.24
C SER A 282 -8.76 16.37 -0.80
N THR A 283 -9.73 15.56 -0.35
CA THR A 283 -10.68 14.81 -1.19
C THR A 283 -12.13 15.24 -0.93
N GLU A 284 -13.03 14.98 -1.88
CA GLU A 284 -14.49 15.16 -1.70
C GLU A 284 -15.17 13.96 -1.00
N LYS A 285 -14.52 12.80 -0.90
CA LYS A 285 -15.04 11.65 -0.14
C LYS A 285 -15.05 12.01 1.37
N PRO A 286 -16.08 11.61 2.14
CA PRO A 286 -16.10 11.79 3.59
C PRO A 286 -15.14 10.82 4.28
N PHE A 287 -14.59 11.22 5.43
CA PHE A 287 -13.88 10.31 6.33
C PHE A 287 -14.86 9.51 7.22
N ARG A 288 -14.66 8.20 7.35
CA ARG A 288 -15.43 7.28 8.20
C ARG A 288 -15.05 7.42 9.67
N PHE A 289 -13.78 7.68 9.95
CA PHE A 289 -13.18 7.82 11.27
C PHE A 289 -12.62 9.24 11.49
N GLY A 290 -11.91 9.47 12.59
CA GLY A 290 -11.08 10.66 12.80
C GLY A 290 -9.60 10.33 12.79
N TYR A 291 -8.73 11.32 12.52
CA TYR A 291 -7.29 11.13 12.40
C TYR A 291 -6.51 12.26 13.08
N ASN A 292 -5.32 11.95 13.60
CA ASN A 292 -4.36 12.94 14.06
C ASN A 292 -2.97 12.66 13.47
N PHE A 293 -2.58 13.42 12.46
CA PHE A 293 -1.26 13.30 11.86
C PHE A 293 -0.20 13.96 12.74
N PHE A 294 0.97 13.31 12.88
CA PHE A 294 2.09 13.85 13.64
C PHE A 294 2.98 14.79 12.82
N ASP A 295 2.95 14.70 11.49
CA ASP A 295 3.59 15.67 10.61
C ASP A 295 2.76 15.91 9.33
N GLY A 296 3.17 16.90 8.54
CA GLY A 296 2.55 17.25 7.26
C GLY A 296 2.52 18.76 7.02
N ALA A 297 2.68 19.16 5.76
CA ALA A 297 2.60 20.56 5.34
C ALA A 297 1.14 21.02 5.15
N VAL A 298 0.83 22.23 5.62
CA VAL A 298 -0.51 22.86 5.52
C VAL A 298 -0.46 24.21 4.82
N ASN A 299 -1.59 24.60 4.21
CA ASN A 299 -1.73 25.93 3.64
C ASN A 299 -1.68 27.05 4.72
N ARG A 300 -1.46 28.30 4.30
CA ARG A 300 -1.30 29.47 5.19
C ARG A 300 -2.36 29.54 6.31
N ASP A 301 -3.62 29.32 5.95
CA ASP A 301 -4.77 29.49 6.85
C ASP A 301 -5.12 28.21 7.64
N ARG A 302 -4.35 27.13 7.43
CA ARG A 302 -4.44 25.83 8.10
C ARG A 302 -5.82 25.21 7.94
N GLU A 303 -6.25 25.17 6.70
CA GLU A 303 -7.52 24.59 6.31
C GLU A 303 -7.37 23.11 5.97
N ARG A 304 -6.33 22.73 5.22
CA ARG A 304 -6.02 21.35 4.78
C ARG A 304 -4.52 21.11 4.60
N LEU A 305 -4.12 19.84 4.46
CA LEU A 305 -2.79 19.44 3.98
C LEU A 305 -2.54 19.91 2.54
N THR A 306 -1.27 19.98 2.13
CA THR A 306 -0.89 20.43 0.78
C THR A 306 -0.61 19.29 -0.22
N ASN A 307 -0.60 18.04 0.21
CA ASN A 307 -0.17 16.89 -0.59
C ASN A 307 -1.08 15.67 -0.31
N SER A 308 -1.93 15.31 -1.28
CA SER A 308 -2.89 14.19 -1.18
C SER A 308 -2.19 12.84 -1.11
N ASN A 309 -1.11 12.65 -1.84
CA ASN A 309 -0.42 11.37 -1.94
C ASN A 309 0.32 11.04 -0.64
N GLU A 310 0.83 12.07 0.05
CA GLU A 310 1.40 11.97 1.40
C GLU A 310 0.32 11.70 2.45
N GLU A 311 -0.87 12.31 2.33
CA GLU A 311 -2.03 12.02 3.18
C GLU A 311 -2.49 10.56 3.02
N ALA A 312 -2.69 10.07 1.80
CA ALA A 312 -3.03 8.67 1.50
C ALA A 312 -1.93 7.70 2.00
N GLY A 313 -0.65 8.06 1.82
CA GLY A 313 0.48 7.33 2.36
C GLY A 313 0.43 7.21 3.88
N VAL A 314 0.27 8.32 4.61
CA VAL A 314 0.20 8.33 6.08
C VAL A 314 -1.03 7.57 6.59
N LEU A 315 -2.19 7.71 5.95
CA LEU A 315 -3.40 6.95 6.27
C LEU A 315 -3.15 5.43 6.16
N ALA A 316 -2.55 4.97 5.05
CA ALA A 316 -2.23 3.56 4.86
C ALA A 316 -1.25 3.03 5.93
N HIS A 317 -0.26 3.83 6.34
CA HIS A 317 0.70 3.46 7.39
C HIS A 317 0.06 3.44 8.80
N ILE A 318 -0.85 4.37 9.12
CA ILE A 318 -1.64 4.35 10.36
C ILE A 318 -2.51 3.09 10.42
N TRP A 319 -3.23 2.77 9.34
CA TRP A 319 -4.03 1.55 9.28
C TRP A 319 -3.20 0.27 9.34
N ALA A 320 -2.07 0.21 8.64
CA ALA A 320 -1.14 -0.91 8.74
C ALA A 320 -0.63 -1.13 10.18
N ALA A 321 -0.29 -0.05 10.90
CA ALA A 321 0.16 -0.12 12.29
C ALA A 321 -0.97 -0.53 13.26
N ALA A 322 -2.18 0.01 13.11
CA ALA A 322 -3.35 -0.39 13.92
C ALA A 322 -3.75 -1.86 13.68
N ILE A 323 -3.63 -2.34 12.44
CA ILE A 323 -3.83 -3.76 12.08
C ILE A 323 -2.68 -4.65 12.61
N GLN A 324 -1.51 -4.09 12.91
CA GLN A 324 -0.39 -4.81 13.53
C GLN A 324 -0.48 -4.90 15.06
N SER A 325 -0.94 -3.84 15.76
CA SER A 325 -1.14 -3.90 17.22
C SER A 325 -2.22 -4.90 17.63
N ASN A 326 -3.17 -5.19 16.74
CA ASN A 326 -4.28 -6.12 16.96
C ASN A 326 -5.20 -5.69 18.13
N GLU A 327 -5.26 -4.38 18.36
CA GLU A 327 -6.14 -3.73 19.33
C GLU A 327 -7.36 -3.13 18.61
N HIS A 328 -8.55 -3.54 19.05
CA HIS A 328 -9.84 -3.23 18.41
C HIS A 328 -10.03 -3.81 17.00
N ASP A 329 -11.26 -3.66 16.50
CA ASP A 329 -11.82 -4.26 15.28
C ASP A 329 -11.35 -3.51 14.00
N ALA A 330 -10.08 -3.11 13.98
CA ALA A 330 -9.47 -2.29 12.94
C ALA A 330 -9.42 -3.02 11.58
N LEU A 331 -9.08 -4.32 11.57
CA LEU A 331 -9.01 -5.12 10.34
C LEU A 331 -10.38 -5.25 9.66
N GLU A 332 -11.43 -5.59 10.42
CA GLU A 332 -12.81 -5.65 9.90
C GLU A 332 -13.26 -4.27 9.38
N SER A 333 -12.98 -3.20 10.14
CA SER A 333 -13.29 -1.82 9.75
C SER A 333 -12.60 -1.41 8.44
N TYR A 334 -11.33 -1.76 8.28
CA TYR A 334 -10.53 -1.43 7.09
C TYR A 334 -10.99 -2.24 5.86
N VAL A 335 -11.21 -3.55 6.02
CA VAL A 335 -11.73 -4.42 4.95
C VAL A 335 -13.15 -4.02 4.54
N SER A 336 -13.99 -3.54 5.45
CA SER A 336 -15.28 -2.93 5.11
C SER A 336 -15.09 -1.69 4.22
N MET A 337 -14.22 -0.74 4.60
CA MET A 337 -14.01 0.46 3.78
C MET A 337 -13.42 0.16 2.40
N LEU A 338 -12.45 -0.76 2.32
CA LEU A 338 -11.82 -1.20 1.07
C LEU A 338 -12.80 -1.89 0.11
N ARG A 339 -13.90 -2.45 0.62
CA ARG A 339 -14.98 -3.02 -0.20
C ARG A 339 -16.06 -2.00 -0.59
N ASP A 340 -16.24 -0.95 0.20
CA ASP A 340 -17.20 0.13 -0.07
C ASP A 340 -16.66 1.16 -1.09
N ASP A 341 -15.35 1.47 -1.06
CA ASP A 341 -14.66 2.55 -1.79
C ASP A 341 -15.37 3.94 -1.78
N THR A 342 -16.16 4.21 -0.75
CA THR A 342 -16.87 5.49 -0.56
C THR A 342 -16.16 6.43 0.42
N TRP A 343 -15.08 5.98 1.06
CA TRP A 343 -14.44 6.64 2.20
C TRP A 343 -13.07 7.24 1.82
N ALA A 344 -12.76 8.44 2.32
CA ALA A 344 -11.44 9.06 2.12
C ALA A 344 -10.31 8.29 2.84
N ASP A 345 -10.64 7.57 3.90
CA ASP A 345 -9.76 6.74 4.75
C ASP A 345 -8.94 5.70 3.97
N VAL A 346 -9.40 5.31 2.78
CA VAL A 346 -8.81 4.28 1.90
C VAL A 346 -8.52 4.77 0.48
N HIS A 347 -8.83 6.02 0.15
CA HIS A 347 -8.71 6.55 -1.20
C HIS A 347 -7.25 6.72 -1.61
N GLU A 348 -6.86 6.17 -2.79
CA GLU A 348 -5.48 6.22 -3.33
C GLU A 348 -4.43 5.55 -2.42
N THR A 349 -4.87 4.68 -1.51
CA THR A 349 -3.99 3.99 -0.55
C THR A 349 -3.31 2.74 -1.12
N GLU A 350 -3.78 2.20 -2.24
CA GLU A 350 -3.32 0.94 -2.83
C GLU A 350 -1.81 0.90 -3.10
N ALA A 351 -1.23 2.04 -3.52
CA ALA A 351 0.21 2.17 -3.72
C ALA A 351 1.01 1.85 -2.44
N TYR A 352 0.44 2.13 -1.26
CA TYR A 352 1.12 2.12 0.05
C TYR A 352 0.78 0.88 0.92
N VAL A 353 -0.23 0.07 0.56
CA VAL A 353 -0.58 -1.15 1.31
C VAL A 353 0.59 -2.15 1.31
N SER A 354 1.13 -2.43 2.49
CA SER A 354 2.26 -3.37 2.67
C SER A 354 1.86 -4.84 2.47
N GLU A 355 2.83 -5.70 2.18
CA GLU A 355 2.62 -7.16 1.99
C GLU A 355 1.95 -7.82 3.20
N SER A 356 2.40 -7.52 4.42
CA SER A 356 1.82 -8.08 5.64
C SER A 356 0.39 -7.59 5.92
N THR A 357 0.08 -6.35 5.51
CA THR A 357 -1.29 -5.82 5.55
C THR A 357 -2.18 -6.50 4.50
N ALA A 358 -1.67 -6.69 3.27
CA ALA A 358 -2.38 -7.38 2.19
C ALA A 358 -2.66 -8.86 2.53
N MET A 359 -1.73 -9.55 3.18
CA MET A 359 -1.94 -10.91 3.70
C MET A 359 -3.08 -10.96 4.72
N LYS A 360 -3.09 -10.09 5.74
CA LYS A 360 -4.18 -10.04 6.73
C LYS A 360 -5.54 -9.70 6.11
N ILE A 361 -5.57 -8.82 5.12
CA ILE A 361 -6.77 -8.50 4.33
C ILE A 361 -7.27 -9.74 3.57
N TRP A 362 -6.36 -10.50 2.97
CA TRP A 362 -6.71 -11.72 2.24
C TRP A 362 -7.21 -12.83 3.16
N GLU A 363 -6.58 -13.02 4.32
CA GLU A 363 -7.02 -13.94 5.38
C GLU A 363 -8.45 -13.58 5.82
N GLN A 364 -8.73 -12.31 6.12
CA GLN A 364 -10.07 -11.83 6.48
C GLN A 364 -11.11 -12.08 5.37
N LEU A 365 -10.75 -11.89 4.09
CA LEU A 365 -11.63 -12.17 2.95
C LEU A 365 -11.93 -13.67 2.77
N LEU A 366 -11.01 -14.55 3.15
CA LEU A 366 -11.21 -16.01 3.15
C LEU A 366 -12.05 -16.47 4.35
N GLU A 367 -11.92 -15.83 5.53
CA GLU A 367 -12.77 -16.11 6.69
C GLU A 367 -14.24 -15.72 6.47
N LEU A 368 -14.50 -14.71 5.63
CA LEU A 368 -15.86 -14.33 5.20
C LEU A 368 -16.53 -15.32 4.22
N ASP A 369 -15.78 -16.31 3.70
CA ASP A 369 -16.29 -17.38 2.84
C ASP A 369 -15.68 -18.75 3.23
N PRO A 370 -16.00 -19.29 4.42
CA PRO A 370 -15.35 -20.50 4.93
C PRO A 370 -15.64 -21.75 4.09
N ASP A 371 -16.78 -21.75 3.38
CA ASP A 371 -17.16 -22.77 2.40
C ASP A 371 -16.37 -22.68 1.08
N LYS A 372 -15.61 -21.60 0.85
CA LYS A 372 -14.84 -21.31 -0.37
C LYS A 372 -15.69 -21.34 -1.65
N LYS A 373 -16.95 -20.92 -1.56
CA LYS A 373 -17.94 -20.86 -2.66
C LYS A 373 -17.71 -19.67 -3.60
N GLN A 374 -17.02 -18.63 -3.15
CA GLN A 374 -16.75 -17.41 -3.91
C GLN A 374 -15.44 -17.50 -4.70
N PHE A 375 -15.37 -16.75 -5.79
CA PHE A 375 -14.14 -16.38 -6.49
C PHE A 375 -14.06 -14.86 -6.56
N TYR A 376 -13.00 -14.30 -5.99
CA TYR A 376 -12.77 -12.87 -6.00
C TYR A 376 -12.11 -12.44 -7.30
N HIS A 377 -12.62 -11.40 -7.95
CA HIS A 377 -12.12 -10.91 -9.24
C HIS A 377 -12.18 -9.38 -9.35
N ASP A 378 -11.55 -8.83 -10.39
CA ASP A 378 -11.48 -7.39 -10.61
C ASP A 378 -12.86 -6.80 -10.97
N SER A 379 -13.24 -5.72 -10.27
CA SER A 379 -14.33 -4.84 -10.66
C SER A 379 -14.25 -4.36 -12.13
N ARG A 380 -13.04 -4.14 -12.66
CA ARG A 380 -12.79 -3.61 -14.01
C ARG A 380 -13.09 -4.60 -15.15
N ASN A 381 -13.04 -5.91 -14.86
CA ASN A 381 -13.14 -6.97 -15.89
C ASN A 381 -14.56 -7.53 -16.09
N GLY A 382 -15.57 -6.97 -15.39
CA GLY A 382 -16.98 -7.10 -15.74
C GLY A 382 -17.49 -8.52 -16.01
N ASP A 383 -18.18 -8.69 -17.13
CA ASP A 383 -18.93 -9.90 -17.48
C ASP A 383 -18.05 -11.08 -17.95
N GLU A 384 -16.87 -10.82 -18.54
CA GLU A 384 -15.96 -11.88 -19.03
C GLU A 384 -15.44 -12.76 -17.88
N ASP A 385 -14.94 -12.12 -16.81
CA ASP A 385 -14.51 -12.80 -15.59
C ASP A 385 -15.70 -13.53 -14.94
N VAL A 386 -16.86 -12.88 -14.90
CA VAL A 386 -18.11 -13.43 -14.33
C VAL A 386 -18.57 -14.70 -15.04
N GLU A 387 -18.50 -14.74 -16.38
CA GLU A 387 -18.86 -15.93 -17.14
C GLU A 387 -17.90 -17.08 -16.82
N ILE A 388 -16.59 -16.86 -16.89
CA ILE A 388 -15.58 -17.90 -16.59
C ILE A 388 -15.73 -18.43 -15.16
N ILE A 389 -16.00 -17.57 -14.19
CA ILE A 389 -16.19 -17.97 -12.78
C ILE A 389 -17.41 -18.89 -12.61
N ARG A 390 -18.54 -18.55 -13.24
CA ARG A 390 -19.78 -19.34 -13.14
C ARG A 390 -19.71 -20.61 -13.98
N ASN A 391 -19.36 -20.46 -15.25
CA ASN A 391 -19.46 -21.52 -16.26
C ASN A 391 -18.29 -22.49 -16.16
N SER A 392 -17.04 -22.03 -15.99
CA SER A 392 -15.86 -22.92 -15.89
C SER A 392 -15.48 -23.25 -14.45
N LEU A 393 -15.25 -22.26 -13.59
CA LEU A 393 -14.76 -22.49 -12.22
C LEU A 393 -15.86 -22.99 -11.25
N LYS A 394 -17.11 -23.05 -11.71
CA LYS A 394 -18.33 -23.47 -10.99
C LYS A 394 -18.51 -22.75 -9.63
N LYS A 395 -18.05 -21.49 -9.54
CA LYS A 395 -18.03 -20.66 -8.32
C LYS A 395 -19.00 -19.48 -8.42
N LYS A 396 -19.22 -18.80 -7.29
CA LYS A 396 -19.93 -17.51 -7.24
C LYS A 396 -18.93 -16.36 -7.48
N PRO A 397 -19.12 -15.48 -8.48
CA PRO A 397 -18.30 -14.29 -8.63
C PRO A 397 -18.53 -13.29 -7.50
N ALA A 398 -17.46 -12.68 -7.01
CA ALA A 398 -17.45 -11.60 -6.05
C ALA A 398 -16.46 -10.53 -6.50
N GLN A 399 -16.96 -9.36 -6.92
CA GLN A 399 -16.12 -8.25 -7.38
C GLN A 399 -15.38 -7.60 -6.19
N LEU A 400 -14.13 -7.23 -6.40
CA LEU A 400 -13.32 -6.39 -5.53
C LEU A 400 -12.98 -5.05 -6.23
N PRO A 401 -13.11 -3.89 -5.56
CA PRO A 401 -12.65 -2.61 -6.11
C PRO A 401 -11.14 -2.60 -6.38
N ALA A 402 -10.68 -1.74 -7.31
CA ALA A 402 -9.25 -1.62 -7.66
C ALA A 402 -8.34 -1.38 -6.44
N VAL A 403 -8.76 -0.52 -5.51
CA VAL A 403 -8.05 -0.20 -4.24
C VAL A 403 -7.72 -1.46 -3.42
N LEU A 404 -8.57 -2.49 -3.51
CA LEU A 404 -8.43 -3.77 -2.81
C LEU A 404 -7.78 -4.85 -3.68
N TRP A 405 -8.09 -4.86 -4.98
CA TRP A 405 -7.58 -5.85 -5.94
C TRP A 405 -6.10 -5.66 -6.27
N ASP A 406 -5.66 -4.43 -6.52
CA ASP A 406 -4.30 -4.15 -7.00
C ASP A 406 -3.20 -4.46 -5.97
N PRO A 407 -3.37 -4.21 -4.64
CA PRO A 407 -2.45 -4.71 -3.62
C PRO A 407 -2.40 -6.23 -3.57
N LEU A 408 -3.55 -6.91 -3.63
CA LEU A 408 -3.63 -8.38 -3.60
C LEU A 408 -2.97 -9.00 -4.85
N ARG A 409 -3.07 -8.35 -6.01
CA ARG A 409 -2.36 -8.72 -7.24
C ARG A 409 -0.87 -8.48 -7.15
N ARG A 410 -0.43 -7.32 -6.64
CA ARG A 410 0.99 -6.97 -6.47
C ARG A 410 1.75 -8.02 -5.66
N PHE A 411 1.14 -8.53 -4.59
CA PHE A 411 1.73 -9.59 -3.74
C PHE A 411 1.31 -11.01 -4.13
N ARG A 412 0.73 -11.20 -5.33
CA ARG A 412 0.35 -12.51 -5.92
C ARG A 412 -0.60 -13.35 -5.05
N LEU A 413 -1.38 -12.73 -4.17
CA LEU A 413 -2.34 -13.39 -3.27
C LEU A 413 -3.60 -13.84 -4.02
N VAL A 414 -3.95 -13.16 -5.12
CA VAL A 414 -5.10 -13.47 -5.99
C VAL A 414 -4.70 -13.69 -7.45
N ARG A 415 -5.45 -14.56 -8.13
CA ARG A 415 -5.35 -14.83 -9.57
C ARG A 415 -6.57 -14.32 -10.31
N THR A 416 -6.43 -13.98 -11.59
CA THR A 416 -7.59 -13.81 -12.47
C THR A 416 -8.29 -15.16 -12.71
N PRO A 417 -9.54 -15.20 -13.20
CA PRO A 417 -10.21 -16.45 -13.55
C PRO A 417 -9.45 -17.27 -14.59
N GLN A 418 -8.87 -16.60 -15.60
CA GLN A 418 -8.07 -17.21 -16.68
C GLN A 418 -6.77 -17.81 -16.12
N GLU A 419 -6.02 -17.05 -15.30
CA GLU A 419 -4.83 -17.55 -14.59
C GLU A 419 -5.16 -18.77 -13.71
N GLN A 420 -6.34 -18.78 -13.07
CA GLN A 420 -6.78 -19.90 -12.26
C GLN A 420 -7.18 -21.12 -13.11
N GLN A 421 -7.77 -20.94 -14.30
CA GLN A 421 -8.01 -22.04 -15.25
C GLN A 421 -6.69 -22.67 -15.72
N CYS A 422 -5.71 -21.84 -16.12
CA CYS A 422 -4.38 -22.31 -16.52
C CYS A 422 -3.67 -23.05 -15.37
N TYR A 423 -3.72 -22.50 -14.15
CA TYR A 423 -3.19 -23.16 -12.96
C TYR A 423 -3.84 -24.52 -12.70
N LEU A 424 -5.16 -24.65 -12.90
CA LEU A 424 -5.90 -25.90 -12.70
C LEU A 424 -5.56 -26.97 -13.75
N LEU A 425 -5.43 -26.59 -15.02
CA LEU A 425 -5.03 -27.53 -16.09
C LEU A 425 -3.57 -27.97 -15.91
N HIS A 426 -2.67 -27.04 -15.58
CA HIS A 426 -1.26 -27.32 -15.38
C HIS A 426 -0.99 -28.25 -14.20
N ASN A 427 -1.65 -28.02 -13.07
CA ASN A 427 -1.50 -28.84 -11.86
C ASN A 427 -2.40 -30.10 -11.86
N ALA A 428 -3.15 -30.36 -12.94
CA ALA A 428 -3.93 -31.59 -13.07
C ALA A 428 -3.02 -32.83 -13.27
N PRO A 429 -3.45 -34.02 -12.83
CA PRO A 429 -2.77 -35.27 -13.17
C PRO A 429 -2.72 -35.49 -14.68
N VAL A 430 -1.66 -36.13 -15.17
CA VAL A 430 -1.60 -36.66 -16.55
C VAL A 430 -2.72 -37.71 -16.73
N ALA A 431 -3.37 -37.66 -17.88
CA ALA A 431 -4.45 -38.57 -18.26
C ALA A 431 -3.92 -39.98 -18.59
N GLU A 432 -4.77 -41.01 -18.43
CA GLU A 432 -4.44 -42.37 -18.87
C GLU A 432 -4.74 -42.52 -20.37
N ASP A 433 -3.78 -42.02 -21.15
CA ASP A 433 -3.86 -41.60 -22.56
C ASP A 433 -4.23 -42.66 -23.63
N ASN A 434 -4.08 -43.95 -23.35
CA ASN A 434 -4.06 -45.02 -24.38
C ASN A 434 -5.24 -46.03 -24.34
N LYS A 435 -6.34 -45.73 -23.65
CA LYS A 435 -7.41 -46.73 -23.37
C LYS A 435 -8.27 -47.15 -24.58
N THR A 436 -8.56 -46.28 -25.54
CA THR A 436 -9.50 -46.56 -26.64
C THR A 436 -8.83 -46.42 -28.01
N THR A 437 -9.42 -47.00 -29.07
CA THR A 437 -8.95 -46.70 -30.45
C THR A 437 -9.25 -45.26 -30.84
N TYR A 438 -10.28 -44.64 -30.23
CA TYR A 438 -10.61 -43.23 -30.42
C TYR A 438 -9.48 -42.32 -29.94
N SER A 439 -9.08 -42.41 -28.66
CA SER A 439 -8.04 -41.55 -28.08
C SER A 439 -6.72 -41.68 -28.84
N ARG A 440 -6.33 -42.93 -29.13
CA ARG A 440 -5.12 -43.25 -29.92
C ARG A 440 -5.20 -42.73 -31.36
N GLY A 441 -6.39 -42.75 -31.97
CA GLY A 441 -6.62 -42.19 -33.30
C GLY A 441 -6.53 -40.66 -33.33
N VAL A 442 -7.15 -39.98 -32.36
CA VAL A 442 -7.10 -38.51 -32.21
C VAL A 442 -5.66 -38.05 -31.96
N GLN A 443 -4.95 -38.65 -31.02
CA GLN A 443 -3.52 -38.35 -30.77
C GLN A 443 -2.64 -38.53 -32.01
N ARG A 444 -2.85 -39.64 -32.74
CA ARG A 444 -2.08 -39.96 -33.95
C ARG A 444 -2.31 -38.93 -35.06
N ALA A 445 -3.57 -38.57 -35.29
CA ALA A 445 -3.97 -37.58 -36.28
C ALA A 445 -3.52 -36.16 -35.90
N LEU A 446 -3.58 -35.80 -34.61
CA LEU A 446 -3.11 -34.51 -34.10
C LEU A 446 -1.58 -34.37 -34.25
N ARG A 447 -0.81 -35.39 -33.83
CA ARG A 447 0.66 -35.42 -34.04
C ARG A 447 1.02 -35.32 -35.53
N ALA A 448 0.27 -35.98 -36.41
CA ALA A 448 0.52 -35.90 -37.86
C ALA A 448 0.20 -34.50 -38.44
N SER A 449 -0.83 -33.84 -37.91
CA SER A 449 -1.19 -32.47 -38.26
C SER A 449 -0.13 -31.46 -37.81
N LEU A 450 0.36 -31.59 -36.57
CA LEU A 450 1.44 -30.75 -36.02
C LEU A 450 2.76 -30.95 -36.76
N ALA A 451 3.05 -32.17 -37.24
CA ALA A 451 4.21 -32.48 -38.09
C ALA A 451 4.18 -31.82 -39.50
N LEU A 452 3.09 -31.14 -39.88
CA LEU A 452 3.08 -30.28 -41.07
C LEU A 452 3.75 -28.92 -40.83
N ASP A 453 3.64 -28.35 -39.63
CA ASP A 453 4.24 -27.05 -39.24
C ASP A 453 5.65 -27.24 -38.68
N ALA A 454 6.60 -26.43 -39.13
CA ALA A 454 7.99 -26.49 -38.66
C ALA A 454 8.15 -26.17 -37.16
N ARG A 455 7.23 -25.39 -36.59
CA ARG A 455 7.23 -24.90 -35.20
C ARG A 455 6.47 -25.81 -34.24
N ALA A 456 5.48 -26.55 -34.75
CA ALA A 456 4.60 -27.39 -33.93
C ALA A 456 5.00 -28.87 -33.88
N LYS A 457 5.79 -29.34 -34.86
CA LYS A 457 6.24 -30.75 -34.98
C LYS A 457 6.99 -31.30 -33.75
N ASP A 458 7.70 -30.44 -33.01
CA ASP A 458 8.59 -30.80 -31.90
C ASP A 458 7.94 -30.57 -30.51
N LEU A 459 6.69 -30.09 -30.45
CA LEU A 459 5.98 -29.83 -29.19
C LEU A 459 5.65 -31.13 -28.45
N GLU A 460 5.91 -31.18 -27.14
CA GLU A 460 5.50 -32.32 -26.31
C GLU A 460 3.99 -32.23 -26.01
N ILE A 461 3.20 -33.19 -26.49
CA ILE A 461 1.75 -33.21 -26.23
C ILE A 461 1.45 -34.02 -24.97
N ILE A 462 0.99 -33.34 -23.91
CA ILE A 462 0.66 -33.93 -22.61
C ILE A 462 -0.84 -33.80 -22.38
N PHE A 463 -1.56 -34.92 -22.26
CA PHE A 463 -2.98 -34.88 -21.89
C PHE A 463 -3.15 -34.81 -20.38
N LYS A 464 -3.99 -33.89 -19.91
CA LYS A 464 -4.22 -33.56 -18.50
C LYS A 464 -5.69 -33.78 -18.15
N ARG A 465 -5.96 -34.28 -16.93
CA ARG A 465 -7.34 -34.55 -16.47
C ARG A 465 -8.12 -33.26 -16.31
N GLY A 466 -9.16 -33.07 -17.12
CA GLY A 466 -9.97 -31.86 -17.16
C GLY A 466 -11.00 -31.69 -16.02
N ASP A 467 -10.98 -32.52 -14.98
CA ASP A 467 -12.07 -32.66 -13.99
C ASP A 467 -12.41 -31.37 -13.20
N ARG A 468 -11.57 -30.34 -13.31
CA ARG A 468 -11.63 -29.09 -12.54
C ARG A 468 -11.58 -27.82 -13.39
N THR A 469 -11.47 -27.92 -14.71
CA THR A 469 -11.43 -26.75 -15.60
C THR A 469 -11.88 -27.09 -17.00
N ASP A 470 -12.74 -26.25 -17.58
CA ASP A 470 -13.24 -26.46 -18.94
C ASP A 470 -12.24 -25.99 -20.02
N LEU A 471 -11.13 -25.35 -19.62
CA LEU A 471 -10.04 -24.88 -20.50
C LEU A 471 -9.52 -26.01 -21.40
N ASP A 472 -9.45 -25.77 -22.71
CA ASP A 472 -9.12 -26.78 -23.71
C ASP A 472 -7.64 -27.18 -23.75
N LEU A 473 -6.75 -26.19 -23.71
CA LEU A 473 -5.31 -26.38 -23.76
C LEU A 473 -4.54 -25.20 -23.15
N LEU A 474 -3.26 -25.45 -22.87
CA LEU A 474 -2.27 -24.49 -22.42
C LEU A 474 -0.93 -24.81 -23.10
N LEU A 475 -0.21 -23.78 -23.57
CA LEU A 475 1.18 -23.90 -23.97
C LEU A 475 2.06 -23.37 -22.83
N ILE A 476 3.00 -24.19 -22.34
CA ILE A 476 3.91 -23.83 -21.24
C ILE A 476 5.24 -24.60 -21.38
N ASP A 477 6.37 -23.89 -21.26
CA ASP A 477 7.74 -24.46 -21.34
C ASP A 477 8.03 -25.36 -22.57
N GLY A 478 7.30 -25.17 -23.68
CA GLY A 478 7.40 -25.98 -24.90
C GLY A 478 6.53 -27.26 -24.89
N ALA A 479 5.86 -27.56 -23.78
CA ALA A 479 4.84 -28.58 -23.69
C ALA A 479 3.45 -27.98 -23.99
N LEU A 480 2.67 -28.72 -24.78
CA LEU A 480 1.29 -28.46 -25.09
C LEU A 480 0.41 -29.36 -24.20
N GLU A 481 -0.18 -28.76 -23.18
CA GLU A 481 -1.01 -29.44 -22.20
C GLU A 481 -2.48 -29.38 -22.63
N ILE A 482 -3.09 -30.51 -22.96
CA ILE A 482 -4.46 -30.59 -23.53
C ILE A 482 -5.41 -31.28 -22.56
N ASN A 483 -6.62 -30.77 -22.43
CA ASN A 483 -7.70 -31.34 -21.62
C ASN A 483 -8.16 -32.71 -22.17
N ASP A 484 -8.22 -33.73 -21.31
CA ASP A 484 -8.56 -35.10 -21.72
C ASP A 484 -10.03 -35.32 -22.12
N LYS A 485 -10.91 -34.33 -21.95
CA LYS A 485 -12.25 -34.31 -22.58
C LYS A 485 -12.19 -34.55 -24.10
N TRP A 486 -11.11 -34.10 -24.74
CA TRP A 486 -10.85 -34.28 -26.17
C TRP A 486 -10.47 -35.73 -26.57
N LEU A 487 -10.17 -36.60 -25.60
CA LEU A 487 -9.88 -38.03 -25.82
C LEU A 487 -11.08 -38.95 -25.56
N ASP A 488 -12.22 -38.42 -25.09
CA ASP A 488 -13.47 -39.16 -24.94
C ASP A 488 -14.44 -38.84 -26.09
N PHE A 489 -15.17 -39.85 -26.59
CA PHE A 489 -16.07 -39.66 -27.73
C PHE A 489 -17.32 -38.85 -27.37
N GLY A 490 -17.86 -38.98 -26.15
CA GLY A 490 -19.01 -38.19 -25.72
C GLY A 490 -18.60 -36.73 -25.50
N LEU A 491 -17.66 -36.50 -24.59
CA LEU A 491 -17.29 -35.16 -24.13
C LEU A 491 -16.73 -34.27 -25.27
N SER A 492 -16.02 -34.84 -26.24
CA SER A 492 -15.54 -34.09 -27.41
C SER A 492 -16.64 -33.69 -28.41
N HIS A 493 -17.82 -34.33 -28.36
CA HIS A 493 -18.96 -34.04 -29.24
C HIS A 493 -20.15 -33.36 -28.55
N ASP A 494 -20.14 -33.20 -27.22
CA ASP A 494 -21.20 -32.49 -26.47
C ASP A 494 -21.39 -31.05 -26.98
N ILE A 495 -20.28 -30.36 -27.30
CA ILE A 495 -20.27 -29.03 -27.93
C ILE A 495 -20.21 -29.17 -29.46
N ASN A 496 -19.27 -29.97 -29.97
CA ASN A 496 -18.93 -30.04 -31.40
C ASN A 496 -19.55 -31.28 -32.08
N GLN A 497 -20.88 -31.28 -32.14
CA GLN A 497 -21.67 -32.36 -32.73
C GLN A 497 -21.37 -32.52 -34.22
N CYS A 498 -21.07 -33.76 -34.63
CA CYS A 498 -20.95 -34.14 -36.03
C CYS A 498 -22.05 -35.13 -36.43
N TRP A 499 -22.19 -35.38 -37.73
CA TRP A 499 -23.14 -36.33 -38.29
C TRP A 499 -23.01 -37.75 -37.69
N VAL A 500 -21.79 -38.17 -37.30
CA VAL A 500 -21.56 -39.46 -36.64
C VAL A 500 -22.16 -39.46 -35.22
N ALA A 501 -21.84 -38.44 -34.40
CA ALA A 501 -22.39 -38.31 -33.05
C ALA A 501 -23.94 -38.21 -33.06
N LEU A 502 -24.51 -37.48 -34.04
CA LEU A 502 -25.96 -37.38 -34.24
C LEU A 502 -26.65 -38.70 -34.62
N GLN A 503 -25.92 -39.71 -35.12
CA GLN A 503 -26.47 -41.05 -35.37
C GLN A 503 -26.35 -41.97 -34.14
N PHE A 504 -25.26 -41.85 -33.37
CA PHE A 504 -25.03 -42.70 -32.19
C PHE A 504 -25.67 -42.17 -30.89
N SER A 505 -26.29 -40.98 -30.91
CA SER A 505 -27.06 -40.42 -29.79
C SER A 505 -28.30 -41.24 -29.38
N HIS A 506 -28.72 -42.21 -30.21
CA HIS A 506 -29.88 -43.07 -29.98
C HIS A 506 -29.54 -44.54 -29.63
N ASP A 507 -28.28 -44.96 -29.79
CA ASP A 507 -27.82 -46.32 -29.47
C ASP A 507 -26.65 -46.24 -28.48
N ASN A 508 -26.74 -46.97 -27.36
CA ASN A 508 -25.74 -46.96 -26.28
C ASN A 508 -24.39 -47.66 -26.65
N SER A 509 -23.98 -47.63 -27.91
CA SER A 509 -22.71 -48.15 -28.41
C SER A 509 -21.78 -47.03 -28.86
N THR A 510 -20.68 -46.80 -28.14
CA THR A 510 -19.61 -45.90 -28.59
C THR A 510 -18.98 -46.40 -29.90
N PRO A 511 -18.77 -45.53 -30.91
CA PRO A 511 -18.04 -45.89 -32.12
C PRO A 511 -16.52 -45.94 -31.86
N ASP A 512 -16.09 -46.97 -31.11
CA ASP A 512 -14.73 -47.30 -30.63
C ASP A 512 -13.62 -47.43 -31.71
N HIS A 513 -13.86 -46.96 -32.93
CA HIS A 513 -13.14 -47.34 -34.15
C HIS A 513 -12.83 -46.17 -35.11
N PHE A 514 -13.21 -44.93 -34.80
CA PHE A 514 -13.11 -43.80 -35.72
C PHE A 514 -12.75 -42.49 -35.00
N CYS A 515 -11.57 -41.92 -35.24
CA CYS A 515 -11.28 -40.54 -34.85
C CYS A 515 -11.90 -39.57 -35.85
N CYS A 516 -12.58 -38.52 -35.36
CA CYS A 516 -13.25 -37.55 -36.23
C CYS A 516 -12.28 -36.47 -36.71
N ASP A 517 -12.39 -36.10 -37.99
CA ASP A 517 -11.52 -35.12 -38.65
C ASP A 517 -11.78 -33.69 -38.16
N HIS A 518 -13.03 -33.33 -37.86
CA HIS A 518 -13.37 -32.01 -37.31
C HIS A 518 -12.74 -31.79 -35.93
N ILE A 519 -12.81 -32.76 -35.01
CA ILE A 519 -12.18 -32.68 -33.68
C ILE A 519 -10.68 -32.39 -33.77
N VAL A 520 -9.97 -33.08 -34.68
CA VAL A 520 -8.52 -32.88 -34.85
C VAL A 520 -8.23 -31.54 -35.53
N THR A 521 -9.06 -31.11 -36.48
CA THR A 521 -8.95 -29.81 -37.15
C THR A 521 -9.21 -28.64 -36.18
N GLU A 522 -10.15 -28.80 -35.26
CA GLU A 522 -10.50 -27.82 -34.22
C GLU A 522 -9.39 -27.71 -33.17
N LEU A 523 -8.93 -28.84 -32.61
CA LEU A 523 -7.75 -28.88 -31.74
C LEU A 523 -6.54 -28.21 -32.41
N PHE A 524 -6.25 -28.55 -33.68
CA PHE A 524 -5.18 -27.90 -34.43
C PHE A 524 -5.40 -26.39 -34.57
N SER A 525 -6.64 -25.94 -34.80
CA SER A 525 -6.98 -24.51 -34.88
C SER A 525 -6.79 -23.77 -33.54
N LEU A 526 -7.14 -24.42 -32.41
CA LEU A 526 -6.88 -23.89 -31.06
C LEU A 526 -5.38 -23.77 -30.80
N ILE A 527 -4.59 -24.80 -31.13
CA ILE A 527 -3.12 -24.80 -30.99
C ILE A 527 -2.48 -23.70 -31.86
N VAL A 528 -2.92 -23.59 -33.12
CA VAL A 528 -2.47 -22.54 -34.06
C VAL A 528 -2.82 -21.13 -33.55
N ASN A 529 -3.90 -20.96 -32.80
CA ASN A 529 -4.24 -19.67 -32.18
C ASN A 529 -3.44 -19.39 -30.90
N GLU A 530 -3.12 -20.38 -30.09
CA GLU A 530 -2.28 -20.21 -28.90
C GLU A 530 -0.81 -19.95 -29.27
N LEU A 531 -0.30 -20.59 -30.33
CA LEU A 531 1.01 -20.30 -30.93
C LEU A 531 1.12 -18.88 -31.53
N LYS A 532 0.01 -18.19 -31.83
CA LYS A 532 0.03 -16.76 -32.19
C LYS A 532 0.12 -15.85 -30.96
N ARG A 533 -0.40 -16.30 -29.81
CA ARG A 533 -0.43 -15.54 -28.55
C ARG A 533 0.92 -15.60 -27.83
N GLN A 534 1.58 -16.76 -27.88
CA GLN A 534 2.86 -17.01 -27.22
C GLN A 534 3.96 -17.38 -28.23
N PRO A 535 4.62 -16.39 -28.87
CA PRO A 535 5.78 -16.65 -29.72
C PRO A 535 6.92 -17.27 -28.90
N LEU A 536 7.56 -18.30 -29.45
CA LEU A 536 8.58 -19.07 -28.75
C LEU A 536 9.85 -18.22 -28.46
N PRO A 537 10.50 -18.38 -27.29
CA PRO A 537 11.68 -17.58 -26.93
C PRO A 537 12.88 -17.83 -27.86
N GLY A 538 13.10 -16.93 -28.83
CA GLY A 538 14.31 -16.90 -29.67
C GLY A 538 14.08 -16.57 -31.14
N GLU A 539 12.86 -16.70 -31.67
CA GLU A 539 12.54 -16.35 -33.07
C GLU A 539 11.97 -14.93 -33.14
N HIS A 540 12.79 -13.97 -33.60
CA HIS A 540 12.41 -12.56 -33.74
C HIS A 540 11.72 -12.23 -35.08
N ASP A 541 11.73 -13.14 -36.05
CA ASP A 541 11.01 -12.98 -37.31
C ASP A 541 9.56 -13.41 -37.12
N VAL A 542 8.61 -12.54 -37.48
CA VAL A 542 7.17 -12.87 -37.53
C VAL A 542 6.93 -13.76 -38.76
N ILE A 543 7.22 -15.05 -38.61
CA ILE A 543 6.91 -16.07 -39.61
C ILE A 543 5.38 -16.25 -39.62
N GLU A 544 4.73 -15.58 -40.56
CA GLU A 544 3.29 -15.70 -40.80
C GLU A 544 2.91 -17.18 -40.94
N ILE A 545 1.81 -17.56 -40.28
CA ILE A 545 1.28 -18.91 -40.39
C ILE A 545 0.74 -19.07 -41.80
N ASP A 546 1.38 -19.93 -42.61
CA ASP A 546 0.94 -20.29 -43.96
C ASP A 546 -0.58 -20.48 -43.98
N PRO A 547 -1.36 -19.59 -44.62
CA PRO A 547 -2.82 -19.65 -44.56
C PRO A 547 -3.40 -20.96 -45.13
N SER A 548 -2.63 -21.66 -45.96
CA SER A 548 -3.00 -22.97 -46.50
C SER A 548 -2.75 -24.13 -45.53
N ILE A 549 -2.14 -23.93 -44.35
CA ILE A 549 -1.81 -25.05 -43.44
C ILE A 549 -3.05 -25.73 -42.87
N ASN A 550 -4.09 -24.97 -42.53
CA ASN A 550 -5.38 -25.52 -42.10
C ASN A 550 -6.05 -26.33 -43.22
N LEU A 551 -5.95 -25.85 -44.48
CA LEU A 551 -6.44 -26.59 -45.64
C LEU A 551 -5.64 -27.89 -45.86
N LYS A 552 -4.31 -27.84 -45.76
CA LYS A 552 -3.41 -29.00 -45.86
C LYS A 552 -3.70 -30.04 -44.77
N VAL A 553 -3.96 -29.61 -43.53
CA VAL A 553 -4.40 -30.49 -42.43
C VAL A 553 -5.75 -31.12 -42.77
N TYR A 554 -6.74 -30.33 -43.16
CA TYR A 554 -8.08 -30.80 -43.50
C TYR A 554 -8.09 -31.82 -44.66
N GLU A 555 -7.34 -31.54 -45.73
CA GLU A 555 -7.17 -32.46 -46.86
C GLU A 555 -6.47 -33.75 -46.43
N ASN A 556 -5.39 -33.68 -45.64
CA ASN A 556 -4.68 -34.88 -45.19
C ASN A 556 -5.52 -35.71 -44.20
N LEU A 557 -6.31 -35.10 -43.31
CA LEU A 557 -7.20 -35.80 -42.38
C LEU A 557 -8.33 -36.53 -43.10
N ARG A 558 -9.04 -35.85 -44.03
CA ARG A 558 -10.04 -36.47 -44.94
C ARG A 558 -9.50 -37.64 -45.77
N HIS A 559 -8.18 -37.76 -45.85
CA HIS A 559 -7.46 -38.73 -46.66
C HIS A 559 -6.59 -39.69 -45.83
N MET A 560 -6.63 -39.59 -44.50
CA MET A 560 -5.93 -40.46 -43.56
C MET A 560 -6.64 -41.82 -43.44
N PRO A 561 -5.94 -42.96 -43.56
CA PRO A 561 -6.55 -44.28 -43.40
C PRO A 561 -6.96 -44.59 -41.94
N VAL A 562 -8.20 -44.26 -41.56
CA VAL A 562 -8.66 -44.31 -40.16
C VAL A 562 -8.65 -45.73 -39.54
N MET A 563 -8.88 -46.79 -40.32
CA MET A 563 -8.94 -48.17 -39.81
C MET A 563 -8.24 -49.18 -40.72
N VAL A 564 -7.28 -49.93 -40.17
CA VAL A 564 -6.57 -51.02 -40.85
C VAL A 564 -6.76 -52.34 -40.08
N LYS A 565 -7.70 -53.19 -40.51
CA LYS A 565 -7.98 -54.48 -39.87
C LYS A 565 -7.21 -55.63 -40.52
N ALA A 566 -6.08 -56.02 -39.91
CA ALA A 566 -5.28 -57.16 -40.36
C ALA A 566 -6.01 -58.50 -40.07
N ARG A 567 -6.62 -59.09 -41.10
CA ARG A 567 -7.38 -60.35 -41.03
C ARG A 567 -7.04 -61.31 -42.17
N ALA A 568 -7.29 -62.59 -41.93
CA ALA A 568 -7.42 -63.58 -43.01
C ALA A 568 -8.87 -63.57 -43.53
N LEU A 569 -9.07 -62.91 -44.69
CA LEU A 569 -10.34 -62.66 -45.42
C LEU A 569 -11.25 -61.54 -44.87
N ALA A 570 -12.25 -61.14 -45.69
CA ALA A 570 -12.72 -59.76 -45.94
C ALA A 570 -13.95 -59.30 -45.07
N GLU A 571 -14.82 -58.32 -45.38
CA GLU A 571 -15.34 -57.66 -46.62
C GLU A 571 -15.43 -56.10 -46.53
N ALA A 572 -16.18 -55.41 -47.41
CA ALA A 572 -15.93 -54.01 -47.87
C ALA A 572 -17.14 -53.02 -47.89
N VAL A 573 -16.89 -51.69 -48.02
CA VAL A 573 -17.88 -50.61 -48.32
C VAL A 573 -17.26 -49.42 -49.11
N TYR A 574 -18.05 -48.82 -50.03
CA TYR A 574 -17.81 -47.82 -51.10
C TYR A 574 -17.02 -46.50 -50.83
N GLY A 575 -16.71 -45.78 -51.94
CA GLY A 575 -16.72 -44.30 -52.01
C GLY A 575 -15.45 -43.56 -52.49
N ILE A 576 -15.30 -43.30 -53.81
CA ILE A 576 -14.21 -42.50 -54.47
C ILE A 576 -12.79 -43.10 -54.30
N ASP A 577 -11.95 -43.10 -55.35
CA ASP A 577 -10.81 -44.02 -55.52
C ASP A 577 -9.41 -43.38 -55.48
N PRO A 578 -8.85 -43.11 -54.28
CA PRO A 578 -7.42 -42.87 -54.11
C PRO A 578 -6.62 -44.18 -54.09
N LYS A 579 -5.37 -44.14 -54.55
CA LYS A 579 -4.41 -45.25 -54.39
C LYS A 579 -3.81 -45.23 -52.99
N CYS A 580 -4.02 -46.30 -52.22
CA CYS A 580 -3.43 -46.46 -50.89
C CYS A 580 -2.13 -47.26 -50.98
N ARG A 581 -1.09 -46.79 -50.28
CA ARG A 581 0.18 -47.48 -50.08
C ARG A 581 0.11 -48.26 -48.76
N VAL A 582 0.41 -49.55 -48.81
CA VAL A 582 0.52 -50.43 -47.64
C VAL A 582 1.95 -50.93 -47.54
N VAL A 583 2.63 -50.64 -46.43
CA VAL A 583 3.95 -51.19 -46.10
C VAL A 583 3.79 -52.16 -44.93
N LEU A 584 4.20 -53.41 -45.09
CA LEU A 584 4.04 -54.46 -44.08
C LEU A 584 5.37 -54.67 -43.34
N HIS A 585 5.58 -53.91 -42.28
CA HIS A 585 6.82 -53.91 -41.52
C HIS A 585 6.97 -55.15 -40.64
N ARG A 586 8.21 -55.64 -40.50
CA ARG A 586 8.59 -56.64 -39.49
C ARG A 586 8.75 -55.97 -38.13
N ASP A 587 8.10 -56.49 -37.10
CA ASP A 587 8.19 -55.94 -35.74
C ASP A 587 9.63 -56.01 -35.18
N SER A 588 10.33 -57.09 -35.49
CA SER A 588 11.70 -57.40 -35.04
C SER A 588 12.77 -56.42 -35.51
N THR A 589 12.56 -55.71 -36.63
CA THR A 589 13.54 -54.77 -37.20
C THR A 589 13.01 -53.37 -37.45
N CYS A 590 11.68 -53.18 -37.43
CA CYS A 590 11.03 -51.93 -37.80
C CYS A 590 10.02 -51.44 -36.77
N SER A 591 9.98 -51.98 -35.54
CA SER A 591 9.05 -51.58 -34.47
C SER A 591 8.89 -50.05 -34.30
N VAL A 592 10.01 -49.32 -34.34
CA VAL A 592 10.07 -47.83 -34.25
C VAL A 592 9.28 -47.14 -35.37
N ARG A 593 9.09 -47.79 -36.53
CA ARG A 593 8.34 -47.21 -37.65
C ARG A 593 6.84 -47.10 -37.41
N ARG A 594 6.30 -47.70 -36.33
CA ARG A 594 4.92 -47.40 -35.88
C ARG A 594 4.70 -45.91 -35.65
N ASP A 595 5.75 -45.22 -35.23
CA ASP A 595 5.68 -43.81 -34.84
C ASP A 595 5.88 -42.85 -36.02
N GLU A 596 6.32 -43.31 -37.20
CA GLU A 596 6.45 -42.49 -38.44
C GLU A 596 5.11 -41.84 -38.81
N LEU A 597 4.99 -40.51 -38.69
CA LEU A 597 3.72 -39.78 -38.89
C LEU A 597 3.38 -39.51 -40.37
N LEU A 598 4.39 -39.18 -41.17
CA LEU A 598 4.26 -38.68 -42.54
C LEU A 598 5.07 -39.50 -43.54
N VAL A 599 4.59 -39.61 -44.79
CA VAL A 599 5.38 -40.15 -45.90
C VAL A 599 6.35 -39.10 -46.45
N HIS A 600 7.62 -39.18 -46.06
CA HIS A 600 8.68 -38.34 -46.63
C HIS A 600 9.20 -38.92 -47.97
N TYR A 601 8.97 -38.19 -49.07
CA TYR A 601 9.74 -38.35 -50.30
C TYR A 601 10.77 -37.22 -50.38
N LEU A 602 12.02 -37.58 -50.66
CA LEU A 602 13.05 -36.60 -51.04
C LEU A 602 12.61 -35.85 -52.29
N GLN A 603 12.72 -34.51 -52.29
CA GLN A 603 12.60 -33.75 -53.52
C GLN A 603 13.74 -34.14 -54.47
N LYS A 604 13.38 -34.60 -55.65
CA LYS A 604 14.15 -34.31 -56.85
C LYS A 604 13.39 -33.22 -57.59
N ASP A 605 13.92 -32.01 -57.54
CA ASP A 605 13.53 -30.98 -58.48
C ASP A 605 14.11 -31.38 -59.85
N ASP A 606 13.26 -31.95 -60.70
CA ASP A 606 13.07 -31.46 -62.07
C ASP A 606 11.88 -32.18 -62.74
N ALA A 607 11.33 -31.55 -63.78
CA ALA A 607 10.08 -31.97 -64.41
C ALA A 607 10.25 -33.15 -65.41
N GLU A 608 9.10 -33.72 -65.81
CA GLU A 608 8.94 -34.59 -66.98
C GLU A 608 9.75 -35.90 -67.02
N SER A 609 9.38 -36.87 -66.17
CA SER A 609 9.53 -38.29 -66.53
C SER A 609 8.36 -39.15 -66.05
N THR A 610 7.60 -39.71 -66.98
CA THR A 610 6.44 -40.60 -66.73
C THR A 610 6.85 -42.04 -66.38
N THR A 611 7.81 -42.19 -65.47
CA THR A 611 8.29 -43.49 -64.99
C THR A 611 8.24 -43.57 -63.47
N PHE A 612 7.24 -44.26 -62.91
CA PHE A 612 7.18 -44.61 -61.48
C PHE A 612 8.27 -45.64 -61.14
N GLN A 613 9.52 -45.21 -61.02
CA GLN A 613 10.55 -46.00 -60.36
C GLN A 613 10.27 -46.03 -58.85
N GLN A 614 10.34 -47.22 -58.27
CA GLN A 614 10.11 -47.43 -56.84
C GLN A 614 11.28 -46.81 -56.06
N SER A 615 11.00 -45.74 -55.31
CA SER A 615 11.91 -45.26 -54.28
C SER A 615 12.10 -46.36 -53.23
N GLU A 616 13.33 -46.78 -52.98
CA GLU A 616 13.64 -47.84 -52.03
C GLU A 616 13.20 -47.43 -50.61
N ASP A 617 12.22 -48.14 -50.03
CA ASP A 617 11.92 -48.00 -48.62
C ASP A 617 13.11 -48.52 -47.81
N THR A 618 13.70 -47.64 -46.99
CA THR A 618 14.98 -47.82 -46.29
C THR A 618 15.02 -48.93 -45.23
N CYS A 619 14.02 -49.82 -45.21
CA CYS A 619 13.95 -51.03 -44.38
C CYS A 619 13.66 -52.33 -45.16
N GLY A 620 13.53 -52.29 -46.49
CA GLY A 620 13.31 -53.48 -47.33
C GLY A 620 12.06 -54.30 -46.99
N CYS A 621 11.06 -53.71 -46.33
CA CYS A 621 9.83 -54.40 -45.95
C CYS A 621 8.85 -54.48 -47.14
N PRO A 622 8.00 -55.53 -47.24
CA PRO A 622 7.07 -55.67 -48.36
C PRO A 622 6.12 -54.47 -48.52
N VAL A 623 6.11 -53.89 -49.72
CA VAL A 623 5.23 -52.77 -50.11
C VAL A 623 4.19 -53.24 -51.12
N LYS A 624 2.96 -52.73 -51.01
CA LYS A 624 1.91 -52.90 -52.03
C LYS A 624 1.08 -51.64 -52.16
N ILE A 625 0.84 -51.19 -53.39
CA ILE A 625 -0.15 -50.15 -53.69
C ILE A 625 -1.45 -50.85 -54.09
N VAL A 626 -2.57 -50.40 -53.54
CA VAL A 626 -3.92 -50.94 -53.81
C VAL A 626 -4.89 -49.81 -54.18
N SER A 627 -5.82 -50.07 -55.10
CA SER A 627 -6.99 -49.19 -55.31
C SER A 627 -7.97 -49.38 -54.14
N ARG A 628 -8.80 -48.37 -53.87
CA ARG A 628 -9.90 -48.53 -52.90
C ARG A 628 -10.85 -49.66 -53.30
N LYS A 629 -10.93 -50.04 -54.58
CA LYS A 629 -11.79 -51.12 -55.10
C LYS A 629 -11.48 -52.51 -54.54
N ASP A 630 -10.21 -52.79 -54.24
CA ASP A 630 -9.78 -54.15 -53.86
C ASP A 630 -9.92 -54.43 -52.35
N PHE A 631 -9.91 -53.38 -51.51
CA PHE A 631 -9.92 -53.40 -50.03
C PHE A 631 -8.88 -54.33 -49.33
N GLN A 632 -8.03 -55.05 -50.06
CA GLN A 632 -7.19 -56.12 -49.50
C GLN A 632 -5.76 -56.14 -50.07
N ALA A 633 -4.78 -55.76 -49.24
CA ALA A 633 -3.37 -55.95 -49.55
C ALA A 633 -2.89 -57.37 -49.18
N VAL A 634 -3.09 -58.33 -50.09
CA VAL A 634 -2.49 -59.68 -49.94
C VAL A 634 -1.00 -59.63 -50.25
N PHE A 635 -0.18 -60.02 -49.27
CA PHE A 635 1.25 -60.30 -49.38
C PHE A 635 1.50 -61.81 -49.33
N GLN A 636 2.51 -62.28 -50.06
CA GLN A 636 2.91 -63.69 -50.12
C GLN A 636 4.33 -63.87 -49.55
N THR A 637 4.75 -65.11 -49.31
CA THR A 637 6.12 -65.47 -48.87
C THR A 637 6.62 -64.73 -47.61
N LEU A 638 5.73 -64.46 -46.65
CA LEU A 638 6.08 -63.93 -45.33
C LEU A 638 6.64 -65.03 -44.41
N ASP A 639 7.52 -64.68 -43.47
CA ASP A 639 8.10 -65.63 -42.52
C ASP A 639 7.10 -65.93 -41.38
N PRO A 640 6.68 -67.20 -41.17
CA PRO A 640 5.73 -67.55 -40.12
C PRO A 640 6.28 -67.44 -38.69
N LYS A 641 7.57 -67.14 -38.49
CA LYS A 641 8.16 -66.84 -37.17
C LYS A 641 8.12 -65.35 -36.83
N GLU A 642 7.98 -64.49 -37.83
CA GLU A 642 7.96 -63.03 -37.67
C GLU A 642 6.54 -62.54 -37.36
N THR A 643 6.45 -61.43 -36.63
CA THR A 643 5.21 -60.65 -36.50
C THR A 643 5.31 -59.41 -37.36
N TYR A 644 4.19 -59.02 -37.98
CA TYR A 644 4.12 -57.91 -38.93
C TYR A 644 3.00 -56.94 -38.59
N PHE A 645 3.25 -55.63 -38.77
CA PHE A 645 2.22 -54.58 -38.71
C PHE A 645 2.15 -53.81 -40.04
N PRO A 646 0.95 -53.54 -40.56
CA PRO A 646 0.76 -52.69 -41.73
C PRO A 646 0.75 -51.20 -41.35
N MET A 647 1.62 -50.42 -41.99
CA MET A 647 1.51 -48.96 -42.10
C MET A 647 0.77 -48.63 -43.39
N VAL A 648 -0.22 -47.74 -43.33
CA VAL A 648 -1.07 -47.40 -44.48
C VAL A 648 -1.24 -45.90 -44.62
N SER A 649 -1.03 -45.39 -45.83
CA SER A 649 -1.14 -43.98 -46.22
C SER A 649 -1.61 -43.89 -47.69
N ARG A 650 -1.82 -42.69 -48.23
CA ARG A 650 -2.00 -42.50 -49.68
C ARG A 650 -0.66 -42.54 -50.41
N ALA A 651 -0.69 -42.87 -51.70
CA ALA A 651 0.47 -42.84 -52.60
C ALA A 651 0.80 -41.41 -53.08
N GLU A 652 0.91 -40.46 -52.13
CA GLU A 652 1.09 -39.02 -52.36
C GLU A 652 2.12 -38.41 -51.38
N HIS A 653 2.60 -37.20 -51.67
CA HIS A 653 3.67 -36.53 -50.90
C HIS A 653 3.16 -36.07 -49.53
N ARG A 654 3.95 -36.32 -48.46
CA ARG A 654 3.63 -35.99 -47.04
C ARG A 654 2.29 -36.51 -46.51
N ALA A 655 1.68 -37.49 -47.18
CA ALA A 655 0.43 -38.13 -46.74
C ALA A 655 0.55 -38.73 -45.33
N PHE A 656 -0.52 -38.62 -44.54
CA PHE A 656 -0.59 -39.13 -43.17
C PHE A 656 -0.63 -40.67 -43.12
N PHE A 657 0.09 -41.25 -42.16
CA PHE A 657 -0.02 -42.66 -41.82
C PHE A 657 -1.17 -42.91 -40.82
N GLY A 658 -2.11 -43.77 -41.22
CA GLY A 658 -3.18 -44.28 -40.36
C GLY A 658 -2.66 -45.01 -39.12
N LEU A 659 -3.53 -45.19 -38.12
CA LEU A 659 -3.17 -45.85 -36.85
C LEU A 659 -2.81 -47.33 -37.10
N PRO A 660 -1.55 -47.77 -36.84
CA PRO A 660 -1.16 -49.16 -37.08
C PRO A 660 -1.85 -50.11 -36.07
N PRO A 661 -2.37 -51.26 -36.53
CA PRO A 661 -2.93 -52.28 -35.64
C PRO A 661 -1.79 -53.06 -34.94
N ALA A 662 -2.16 -53.85 -33.93
CA ALA A 662 -1.24 -54.80 -33.30
C ALA A 662 -0.67 -55.79 -34.34
N SER A 663 0.61 -56.16 -34.19
CA SER A 663 1.25 -57.08 -35.13
C SER A 663 0.64 -58.47 -35.10
N ILE A 664 0.61 -59.13 -36.26
CA ILE A 664 0.17 -60.52 -36.41
C ILE A 664 1.25 -61.37 -37.08
N SER A 665 1.32 -62.65 -36.74
CA SER A 665 2.17 -63.62 -37.45
C SER A 665 1.42 -64.26 -38.61
N PRO A 666 2.11 -64.61 -39.73
CA PRO A 666 1.51 -65.36 -40.83
C PRO A 666 1.03 -66.74 -40.37
N ARG A 667 -0.16 -67.17 -40.83
CA ARG A 667 -0.68 -68.52 -40.52
C ARG A 667 0.24 -69.59 -41.14
N SER A 668 0.89 -70.37 -40.29
CA SER A 668 1.69 -71.52 -40.73
C SER A 668 0.81 -72.60 -41.39
N SER A 669 1.32 -73.17 -42.49
CA SER A 669 0.67 -74.28 -43.19
C SER A 669 0.73 -75.54 -42.31
N LYS A 670 -0.41 -75.96 -41.75
CA LYS A 670 -0.50 -77.10 -40.82
C LYS A 670 -0.17 -78.43 -41.51
N THR A 671 1.04 -78.95 -41.29
CA THR A 671 1.32 -80.39 -41.43
C THR A 671 0.68 -81.15 -40.25
N ARG A 672 0.22 -82.38 -40.48
CA ARG A 672 -0.79 -83.07 -39.64
C ARG A 672 -0.26 -84.33 -38.96
N SER A 673 -0.11 -84.30 -37.64
CA SER A 673 -0.10 -85.48 -36.76
C SER A 673 -0.39 -85.12 -35.28
N GLN A 674 -0.87 -86.10 -34.51
CA GLN A 674 -1.19 -86.06 -33.07
C GLN A 674 -0.27 -87.09 -32.32
N PRO A 675 -0.36 -87.35 -30.99
CA PRO A 675 -1.15 -86.71 -29.91
C PRO A 675 -0.35 -86.35 -28.62
N GLU A 676 -1.07 -85.84 -27.61
CA GLU A 676 -0.70 -85.73 -26.17
C GLU A 676 -0.32 -87.11 -25.53
N PRO A 677 0.38 -87.21 -24.36
CA PRO A 677 -0.22 -86.82 -23.06
C PRO A 677 0.70 -86.36 -21.88
N ARG A 678 0.22 -85.34 -21.15
CA ARG A 678 0.02 -85.21 -19.67
C ARG A 678 1.02 -85.72 -18.60
N ARG A 679 1.22 -84.84 -17.58
CA ARG A 679 1.68 -85.06 -16.17
C ARG A 679 3.15 -85.52 -15.99
N GLY A 680 3.83 -85.26 -14.87
CA GLY A 680 3.50 -84.33 -13.75
C GLY A 680 4.05 -84.75 -12.38
N VAL A 681 4.89 -83.88 -11.77
CA VAL A 681 5.31 -83.83 -10.34
C VAL A 681 6.13 -84.99 -9.75
N THR A 682 7.39 -84.68 -9.37
CA THR A 682 7.98 -84.99 -8.05
C THR A 682 9.17 -84.06 -7.75
N ALA A 683 9.67 -84.03 -6.52
CA ALA A 683 10.67 -83.08 -6.01
C ALA A 683 11.85 -83.79 -5.29
N THR A 684 12.54 -83.10 -4.37
CA THR A 684 13.65 -83.54 -3.47
C THR A 684 15.00 -83.92 -4.12
N GLN A 685 16.19 -83.60 -3.58
CA GLN A 685 16.64 -82.53 -2.64
C GLN A 685 18.18 -82.61 -2.43
N LEU A 686 18.85 -81.47 -2.13
CA LEU A 686 20.03 -81.34 -1.23
C LEU A 686 21.39 -82.03 -1.61
N PRO A 687 22.51 -81.81 -0.86
CA PRO A 687 22.82 -80.85 0.23
C PRO A 687 24.15 -80.03 0.07
N CYS A 688 24.38 -79.03 0.94
CA CYS A 688 25.49 -78.94 1.94
C CYS A 688 25.76 -77.48 2.41
N THR A 689 25.56 -77.08 3.69
CA THR A 689 26.47 -77.09 4.91
C THR A 689 27.69 -76.12 4.85
N ILE A 690 28.17 -75.45 5.92
CA ILE A 690 28.05 -75.57 7.41
C ILE A 690 27.97 -74.17 8.11
N PRO A 691 27.26 -74.02 9.26
CA PRO A 691 27.32 -72.86 10.18
C PRO A 691 27.77 -73.18 11.64
N THR A 692 28.12 -72.16 12.44
CA THR A 692 28.43 -72.19 13.91
C THR A 692 28.51 -70.74 14.48
N GLN A 693 28.28 -70.40 15.76
CA GLN A 693 27.52 -70.98 16.89
C GLN A 693 27.47 -69.98 18.10
N MET A 694 26.35 -69.85 18.83
CA MET A 694 26.22 -69.55 20.30
C MET A 694 26.83 -68.21 20.88
N ASP A 695 26.46 -67.66 22.06
CA ASP A 695 25.46 -68.04 23.09
C ASP A 695 24.86 -66.85 23.94
N HIS A 696 24.08 -67.19 24.97
CA HIS A 696 23.18 -66.42 25.86
C HIS A 696 23.68 -65.30 26.85
N LYS A 697 22.72 -64.40 27.19
CA LYS A 697 22.30 -63.85 28.54
C LYS A 697 22.96 -62.61 29.25
N VAL A 698 22.14 -61.56 29.40
CA VAL A 698 21.53 -60.98 30.65
C VAL A 698 22.40 -60.39 31.81
N GLU A 699 22.15 -59.10 32.08
CA GLU A 699 22.24 -58.27 33.33
C GLU A 699 23.57 -57.84 34.03
N ASN A 700 23.62 -56.52 34.27
CA ASN A 700 24.11 -55.79 35.48
C ASN A 700 25.54 -55.94 36.06
N GLY A 701 26.33 -54.86 35.98
CA GLY A 701 26.98 -54.26 37.17
C GLY A 701 28.52 -54.08 37.21
N GLY A 702 28.98 -52.82 37.29
CA GLY A 702 30.38 -52.42 37.64
C GLY A 702 31.44 -52.65 36.56
N LEU A 703 32.70 -52.19 36.69
CA LEU A 703 33.32 -51.14 37.53
C LEU A 703 34.76 -50.91 37.01
N GLU A 704 35.33 -49.70 37.18
CA GLU A 704 36.78 -49.38 36.99
C GLU A 704 37.36 -49.53 35.53
N ASN A 705 38.53 -48.99 35.13
CA ASN A 705 39.61 -48.29 35.85
C ASN A 705 40.40 -47.27 34.97
N ASN A 706 40.97 -46.23 35.62
CA ASN A 706 42.15 -45.37 35.32
C ASN A 706 42.70 -45.15 33.88
N PHE A 707 42.91 -43.88 33.51
CA PHE A 707 44.23 -43.19 33.65
C PHE A 707 44.08 -41.64 33.56
N GLY A 708 45.09 -40.87 34.02
CA GLY A 708 45.09 -39.40 34.23
C GLY A 708 45.09 -38.52 32.95
N ASP A 709 45.14 -37.17 33.05
CA ASP A 709 45.68 -36.35 34.15
C ASP A 709 44.92 -35.01 34.41
N LEU A 710 44.98 -34.56 35.67
CA LEU A 710 45.32 -33.22 36.20
C LEU A 710 45.24 -31.97 35.27
N TYR A 711 44.69 -30.79 35.64
CA TYR A 711 44.11 -30.19 36.87
C TYR A 711 42.85 -29.36 36.45
N GLY A 712 41.91 -28.86 37.28
CA GLY A 712 41.87 -28.55 38.73
C GLY A 712 41.79 -27.02 38.92
N VAL A 713 40.65 -26.32 39.09
CA VAL A 713 39.53 -26.39 40.10
C VAL A 713 40.01 -25.90 41.49
N SER A 714 39.37 -24.99 42.24
CA SER A 714 38.14 -24.16 42.10
C SER A 714 38.41 -22.74 42.70
N ASP A 715 37.50 -21.77 42.88
CA ASP A 715 36.33 -21.65 43.80
C ASP A 715 36.57 -22.21 45.24
N SER A 716 35.86 -21.82 46.30
CA SER A 716 34.66 -20.98 46.45
C SER A 716 34.61 -20.24 47.81
N GLU A 717 33.49 -19.56 48.03
CA GLU A 717 33.04 -18.72 49.15
C GLU A 717 33.07 -19.31 50.60
N ASP A 718 32.78 -18.41 51.55
CA ASP A 718 32.03 -18.60 52.81
C ASP A 718 32.68 -19.04 54.18
N ALA A 719 32.97 -18.02 55.00
CA ALA A 719 32.08 -17.51 56.07
C ALA A 719 32.28 -17.82 57.60
N ILE A 720 32.18 -16.72 58.38
CA ILE A 720 31.78 -16.50 59.80
C ILE A 720 32.67 -16.96 61.02
N VAL A 721 32.76 -16.03 62.00
CA VAL A 721 32.83 -16.19 63.50
C VAL A 721 34.10 -15.66 64.23
N VAL A 722 33.95 -14.49 64.90
CA VAL A 722 34.33 -14.09 66.30
C VAL A 722 35.72 -14.53 66.85
N ASP A 723 36.62 -13.70 67.42
CA ASP A 723 36.43 -12.71 68.50
C ASP A 723 37.58 -11.64 68.63
N VAL A 724 37.50 -10.78 69.65
CA VAL A 724 38.49 -9.78 70.14
C VAL A 724 39.06 -10.26 71.52
N PRO A 725 40.08 -9.67 72.24
CA PRO A 725 40.85 -8.45 71.98
C PRO A 725 42.36 -8.39 72.42
N SER A 726 42.99 -7.22 72.18
CA SER A 726 43.89 -6.48 73.10
C SER A 726 45.43 -6.70 73.17
N SER A 727 46.15 -5.59 72.94
CA SER A 727 47.17 -4.95 73.81
C SER A 727 48.52 -5.62 74.15
N LYS A 728 49.61 -5.11 73.54
CA LYS A 728 50.85 -4.54 74.15
C LYS A 728 51.87 -4.21 73.01
N ARG A 729 52.55 -3.05 72.95
CA ARG A 729 53.52 -2.35 73.86
C ARG A 729 54.98 -2.78 73.57
N THR A 730 55.94 -1.90 73.87
CA THR A 730 57.43 -2.06 73.76
C THR A 730 57.98 -1.91 72.32
N THR A 731 59.13 -1.27 72.05
CA THR A 731 60.12 -0.57 72.92
C THR A 731 61.04 0.39 72.13
N ASP A 732 61.77 1.25 72.85
CA ASP A 732 63.16 1.70 72.57
C ASP A 732 63.49 2.61 71.34
N SER A 733 64.50 3.51 71.38
CA SER A 733 65.34 3.99 72.52
C SER A 733 66.16 5.28 72.21
N ASN A 734 66.74 5.85 73.29
CA ASN A 734 68.04 6.56 73.39
C ASN A 734 68.27 7.99 72.84
N SER A 735 68.83 8.83 73.74
CA SER A 735 70.04 9.69 73.58
C SER A 735 69.87 11.18 73.99
N VAL A 736 70.82 11.91 74.60
CA VAL A 736 71.59 11.73 75.86
C VAL A 736 72.41 13.01 76.20
N ASN A 737 72.30 13.52 77.46
CA ASN A 737 73.22 14.35 78.28
C ASN A 737 73.88 15.71 77.86
N GLY A 738 74.05 16.58 78.89
CA GLY A 738 74.99 17.74 79.00
C GLY A 738 74.40 18.94 79.75
N GLN A 739 74.63 19.23 81.06
CA GLN A 739 75.84 19.71 81.79
C GLN A 739 76.41 21.08 81.29
N GLY A 740 76.76 22.10 82.11
CA GLY A 740 76.52 22.36 83.56
C GLY A 740 77.36 23.52 84.19
N SER A 741 76.97 23.98 85.40
CA SER A 741 77.81 24.40 86.58
C SER A 741 78.65 25.74 86.70
N ARG A 742 78.20 26.60 87.66
CA ARG A 742 78.90 27.22 88.85
C ARG A 742 79.54 28.67 88.91
N PRO A 743 79.62 29.30 90.14
CA PRO A 743 80.21 30.65 90.51
C PRO A 743 81.45 30.50 91.50
N PRO A 744 81.90 31.35 92.51
CA PRO A 744 81.37 32.56 93.25
C PRO A 744 82.40 33.64 93.79
N ALA A 745 82.04 34.39 94.88
CA ALA A 745 82.87 35.15 95.90
C ALA A 745 83.13 36.69 95.68
N SER A 746 83.59 37.57 96.63
CA SER A 746 84.09 37.60 98.05
C SER A 746 84.09 39.09 98.60
N SER A 747 84.56 39.54 99.80
CA SER A 747 84.42 39.18 101.26
C SER A 747 85.01 40.30 102.21
N ASN A 748 84.91 40.16 103.56
CA ASN A 748 85.68 40.87 104.67
C ASN A 748 85.37 42.37 105.03
N SER A 749 85.69 43.01 106.20
CA SER A 749 86.03 42.71 107.65
C SER A 749 86.17 44.10 108.46
N VAL A 750 86.59 44.39 109.72
CA VAL A 750 87.13 43.72 110.97
C VAL A 750 87.20 44.67 112.26
N GLN A 751 87.10 44.14 113.52
CA GLN A 751 87.60 44.67 114.87
C GLN A 751 87.09 46.01 115.55
N ARG A 752 87.59 46.47 116.75
CA ARG A 752 87.42 46.02 118.20
C ARG A 752 88.10 46.96 119.28
N ARG A 753 87.61 46.99 120.56
CA ARG A 753 88.34 47.24 121.89
C ARG A 753 88.66 48.71 122.41
N PRO A 754 89.25 49.02 123.64
CA PRO A 754 88.61 49.02 125.00
C PRO A 754 89.16 50.01 126.15
N THR A 755 88.84 49.75 127.45
CA THR A 755 89.57 50.04 128.77
C THR A 755 89.66 51.47 129.42
N VAL A 756 89.91 51.74 130.75
CA VAL A 756 89.65 51.08 132.10
C VAL A 756 90.11 51.93 133.36
N GLN A 757 89.53 51.71 134.59
CA GLN A 757 89.99 52.06 136.00
C GLN A 757 90.10 53.56 136.47
N GLY A 758 90.07 53.95 137.78
CA GLY A 758 90.04 53.25 139.12
C GLY A 758 89.70 54.16 140.37
N GLU A 759 89.87 53.66 141.62
CA GLU A 759 89.40 54.14 142.97
C GLU A 759 90.33 55.19 143.70
N PRO A 760 90.21 55.67 145.00
CA PRO A 760 89.43 55.21 146.20
C PRO A 760 88.91 56.26 147.26
N ASP A 761 88.62 55.77 148.50
CA ASP A 761 88.09 56.35 149.76
C ASP A 761 89.11 57.29 150.53
N PRO A 762 88.92 57.86 151.79
CA PRO A 762 87.95 57.52 152.85
C PRO A 762 87.33 58.60 153.79
N LEU A 763 86.25 58.13 154.45
CA LEU A 763 85.70 58.40 155.80
C LEU A 763 85.94 59.71 156.62
N SER A 764 86.20 60.87 156.00
CA SER A 764 85.71 62.16 156.60
C SER A 764 84.17 62.32 156.43
N LYS A 765 83.53 61.32 155.80
CA LYS A 765 82.10 61.15 155.55
C LYS A 765 81.32 61.02 156.87
N ALA A 766 80.56 62.04 157.22
CA ALA A 766 79.45 61.95 158.19
C ALA A 766 78.40 63.02 157.90
N ASN A 767 78.66 64.27 158.32
CA ASN A 767 77.63 65.32 158.33
C ASN A 767 77.42 66.00 156.97
N GLN A 768 78.39 65.94 156.04
CA GLN A 768 78.21 66.47 154.68
C GLN A 768 77.38 65.52 153.80
N ASN A 769 77.42 64.21 154.08
CA ASN A 769 76.71 63.18 153.31
C ASN A 769 75.18 63.31 153.37
N LEU A 770 74.62 63.83 154.48
CA LEU A 770 73.17 63.89 154.66
C LEU A 770 72.52 64.95 153.76
N GLN A 771 73.16 66.11 153.58
CA GLN A 771 72.67 67.18 152.70
C GLN A 771 72.97 66.91 151.23
N VAL A 772 74.12 66.30 150.90
CA VAL A 772 74.42 65.88 149.52
C VAL A 772 73.42 64.82 149.06
N ALA A 773 73.16 63.77 149.84
CA ALA A 773 72.24 62.70 149.45
C ALA A 773 70.81 63.18 149.16
N GLN A 774 70.32 64.20 149.86
CA GLN A 774 68.99 64.77 149.60
C GLN A 774 68.92 65.55 148.28
N ALA A 775 69.95 66.33 147.95
CA ALA A 775 70.05 67.00 146.66
C ALA A 775 70.27 66.00 145.51
N GLU A 776 71.08 64.97 145.75
CA GLU A 776 71.45 63.95 144.77
C GLU A 776 70.29 63.02 144.41
N ILE A 777 69.39 62.70 145.36
CA ILE A 777 68.12 62.02 145.06
C ILE A 777 67.25 62.85 144.12
N GLU A 778 67.14 64.17 144.34
CA GLU A 778 66.27 65.02 143.52
C GLU A 778 66.85 65.25 142.11
N THR A 779 68.18 65.36 141.98
CA THR A 779 68.82 65.37 140.65
C THR A 779 68.70 64.01 139.96
N GLN A 780 68.80 62.89 140.68
CA GLN A 780 68.59 61.55 140.09
C GLN A 780 67.14 61.33 139.61
N LYS A 781 66.11 61.81 140.34
CA LYS A 781 64.72 61.78 139.84
C LYS A 781 64.58 62.54 138.51
N ASN A 782 65.16 63.73 138.41
CA ASN A 782 65.12 64.53 137.18
C ASN A 782 65.90 63.86 136.05
N LEU A 783 67.02 63.19 136.35
CA LEU A 783 67.78 62.39 135.39
C LEU A 783 67.03 61.14 134.92
N VAL A 784 66.25 60.48 135.78
CA VAL A 784 65.34 59.39 135.40
C VAL A 784 64.23 59.92 134.50
N HIS A 785 63.56 61.01 134.87
CA HIS A 785 62.48 61.60 134.07
C HIS A 785 62.97 62.02 132.66
N MET A 786 64.15 62.62 132.54
CA MET A 786 64.79 62.93 131.26
C MET A 786 65.09 61.68 130.42
N ARG A 787 65.53 60.58 131.07
CA ARG A 787 65.76 59.29 130.37
C ARG A 787 64.46 58.63 129.93
N ASP A 788 63.41 58.69 130.73
CA ASP A 788 62.09 58.16 130.37
C ASP A 788 61.48 58.93 129.19
N GLN A 789 61.62 60.25 129.15
CA GLN A 789 61.27 61.08 127.99
C GLN A 789 62.08 60.67 126.75
N THR A 790 63.41 60.53 126.88
CA THR A 790 64.29 60.10 125.77
C THR A 790 63.92 58.69 125.26
N ILE A 791 63.55 57.76 126.16
CA ILE A 791 63.08 56.42 125.80
C ILE A 791 61.73 56.49 125.07
N HIS A 792 60.82 57.37 125.46
CA HIS A 792 59.54 57.57 124.79
C HIS A 792 59.70 58.14 123.36
N GLU A 793 60.59 59.11 123.17
CA GLU A 793 60.92 59.67 121.85
C GLU A 793 61.60 58.63 120.93
N LEU A 794 62.52 57.83 121.48
CA LEU A 794 63.13 56.73 120.73
C LEU A 794 62.13 55.62 120.39
N SER A 795 61.24 55.23 121.32
CA SER A 795 60.17 54.25 121.06
C SER A 795 59.20 54.73 119.97
N THR A 796 58.75 55.99 120.03
CA THR A 796 57.84 56.54 119.01
C THR A 796 58.53 56.71 117.65
N THR A 797 59.84 56.99 117.61
CA THR A 797 60.64 57.01 116.38
C THR A 797 60.80 55.60 115.77
N ILE A 798 61.09 54.60 116.60
CA ILE A 798 61.23 53.20 116.16
C ILE A 798 59.89 52.64 115.63
N SER A 799 58.76 52.99 116.26
CA SER A 799 57.43 52.62 115.73
C SER A 799 57.18 53.24 114.36
N LYS A 800 57.44 54.55 114.19
CA LYS A 800 57.28 55.25 112.90
C LYS A 800 58.20 54.71 111.80
N GLN A 801 59.39 54.20 112.13
CA GLN A 801 60.27 53.55 111.15
C GLN A 801 59.83 52.13 110.75
N LYS A 802 58.97 51.47 111.53
CA LYS A 802 58.47 50.12 111.20
C LYS A 802 57.26 50.10 110.26
N GLU A 803 56.44 51.16 110.24
CA GLU A 803 55.19 51.19 109.46
C GLU A 803 55.39 51.66 108.01
N LEU A 804 56.56 52.21 107.66
CA LEU A 804 56.84 52.78 106.33
C LEU A 804 57.24 51.79 105.21
N PRO A 805 57.77 50.56 105.44
CA PRO A 805 58.11 49.64 104.35
C PRO A 805 56.95 48.75 103.85
N GLN A 806 56.01 48.38 104.72
CA GLN A 806 55.16 47.19 104.47
C GLN A 806 54.04 47.39 103.44
N THR A 807 53.51 48.59 103.27
CA THR A 807 52.46 48.87 102.26
C THR A 807 53.01 48.81 100.84
N SER A 808 54.19 49.40 100.61
CA SER A 808 54.80 49.50 99.27
C SER A 808 55.15 48.15 98.66
N GLU A 809 55.66 47.19 99.45
CA GLU A 809 55.94 45.83 98.94
C GLU A 809 54.65 45.06 98.58
N ILE A 810 53.59 45.20 99.40
CA ILE A 810 52.30 44.52 99.15
C ILE A 810 51.65 45.05 97.86
N ASP A 811 51.65 46.37 97.64
CA ASP A 811 51.09 46.94 96.42
C ASP A 811 51.91 46.59 95.16
N LEU A 812 53.25 46.56 95.25
CA LEU A 812 54.11 46.09 94.17
C LEU A 812 53.90 44.59 93.87
N TRP A 813 53.71 43.76 94.90
CA TRP A 813 53.41 42.34 94.73
C TRP A 813 52.03 42.13 94.08
N ASN A 814 51.00 42.82 94.56
CA ASN A 814 49.64 42.79 93.99
C ASN A 814 49.57 43.37 92.56
N ALA A 815 50.42 44.34 92.21
CA ALA A 815 50.57 44.81 90.84
C ALA A 815 51.24 43.74 89.95
N ARG A 816 52.28 43.05 90.46
CA ARG A 816 53.00 41.99 89.74
C ARG A 816 52.15 40.74 89.52
N ILE A 817 51.30 40.35 90.48
CA ILE A 817 50.29 39.29 90.31
C ILE A 817 49.36 39.63 89.14
N ARG A 818 48.73 40.82 89.16
CA ARG A 818 47.81 41.26 88.09
C ARG A 818 48.47 41.34 86.71
N LEU A 819 49.75 41.72 86.65
CA LEU A 819 50.53 41.72 85.40
C LEU A 819 50.82 40.29 84.88
N LEU A 820 51.03 39.32 85.78
CA LEU A 820 51.18 37.90 85.41
C LEU A 820 49.85 37.29 84.96
N GLU A 821 48.74 37.61 85.62
CA GLU A 821 47.38 37.18 85.24
C GLU A 821 46.98 37.75 83.86
N GLN A 822 47.25 39.04 83.61
CA GLN A 822 47.04 39.65 82.28
C GLN A 822 47.91 39.01 81.21
N LYS A 823 49.18 38.69 81.52
CA LYS A 823 50.07 38.01 80.58
C LYS A 823 49.61 36.59 80.27
N ASP A 824 49.17 35.83 81.27
CA ASP A 824 48.65 34.48 81.10
C ASP A 824 47.34 34.46 80.30
N HIS A 825 46.43 35.40 80.58
CA HIS A 825 45.22 35.61 79.78
C HIS A 825 45.55 35.96 78.31
N ALA A 826 46.55 36.81 78.08
CA ALA A 826 47.03 37.13 76.73
C ALA A 826 47.66 35.91 76.02
N CYS A 827 48.45 35.10 76.73
CA CYS A 827 48.97 33.83 76.20
C CYS A 827 47.84 32.87 75.81
N ARG A 828 46.82 32.69 76.67
CA ARG A 828 45.66 31.83 76.37
C ARG A 828 44.85 32.33 75.17
N LEU A 829 44.66 33.65 75.03
CA LEU A 829 44.04 34.25 73.83
C LEU A 829 44.88 34.07 72.56
N LEU A 830 46.20 34.15 72.66
CA LEU A 830 47.10 33.91 71.52
C LEU A 830 47.06 32.44 71.10
N MET A 831 47.16 31.48 72.02
CA MET A 831 47.05 30.05 71.72
C MET A 831 45.69 29.70 71.09
N SER A 832 44.58 30.27 71.60
CA SER A 832 43.25 30.06 71.01
C SER A 832 43.12 30.65 69.59
N ARG A 833 43.84 31.73 69.27
CA ARG A 833 43.92 32.27 67.90
C ARG A 833 44.82 31.44 66.99
N ASP A 834 45.92 30.93 67.52
CA ASP A 834 46.87 30.09 66.79
C ASP A 834 46.22 28.77 66.34
N GLU A 835 45.37 28.19 67.19
CA GLU A 835 44.51 27.04 66.84
C GLU A 835 43.49 27.40 65.75
N GLN A 836 42.75 28.51 65.91
CA GLN A 836 41.78 28.99 64.91
C GLN A 836 42.42 29.40 63.55
N ILE A 837 43.73 29.63 63.51
CA ILE A 837 44.47 29.85 62.26
C ILE A 837 44.77 28.50 61.61
N LYS A 838 45.28 27.51 62.35
CA LYS A 838 45.51 26.14 61.83
C LYS A 838 44.24 25.50 61.27
N ASP A 839 43.11 25.62 62.00
CA ASP A 839 41.80 25.13 61.56
C ASP A 839 41.40 25.74 60.20
N LYS A 840 41.70 27.04 59.99
CA LYS A 840 41.39 27.76 58.75
C LYS A 840 42.36 27.45 57.63
N ASP A 841 43.65 27.29 57.93
CA ASP A 841 44.67 26.93 56.95
C ASP A 841 44.43 25.49 56.44
N GLN A 842 44.00 24.56 57.32
CA GLN A 842 43.52 23.24 56.90
C GLN A 842 42.26 23.35 56.04
N ALA A 843 41.24 24.08 56.47
CA ALA A 843 40.01 24.25 55.69
C ALA A 843 40.25 24.91 54.32
N LEU A 844 41.21 25.84 54.22
CA LEU A 844 41.65 26.46 52.97
C LEU A 844 42.36 25.45 52.07
N SER A 845 43.24 24.62 52.62
CA SER A 845 43.93 23.54 51.91
C SER A 845 42.95 22.50 51.35
N GLU A 846 41.96 22.07 52.16
CA GLU A 846 40.88 21.19 51.72
C GLU A 846 39.98 21.82 50.65
N ALA A 847 39.73 23.13 50.72
CA ALA A 847 38.99 23.86 49.70
C ALA A 847 39.78 23.98 48.38
N GLN A 848 41.09 24.24 48.46
CA GLN A 848 41.97 24.29 47.29
C GLN A 848 42.02 22.94 46.59
N LEU A 849 42.20 21.83 47.33
CA LEU A 849 42.21 20.49 46.75
C LEU A 849 40.89 20.16 46.00
N ARG A 850 39.75 20.57 46.54
CA ARG A 850 38.44 20.42 45.87
C ARG A 850 38.32 21.29 44.62
N PHE A 851 38.87 22.50 44.64
CA PHE A 851 38.90 23.38 43.47
C PHE A 851 39.80 22.80 42.36
N ASP A 852 40.97 22.28 42.70
CA ASP A 852 41.91 21.69 41.75
C ASP A 852 41.31 20.43 41.08
N VAL A 853 40.62 19.57 41.85
CA VAL A 853 39.87 18.43 41.30
C VAL A 853 38.76 18.91 40.36
N ALA A 854 37.94 19.88 40.78
CA ALA A 854 36.86 20.43 39.94
C ALA A 854 37.41 21.09 38.64
N ALA A 855 38.58 21.72 38.70
CA ALA A 855 39.26 22.26 37.53
C ALA A 855 39.71 21.15 36.57
N THR A 856 40.25 20.03 37.07
CA THR A 856 40.60 18.88 36.21
C THR A 856 39.37 18.22 35.59
N GLU A 857 38.25 18.11 36.31
CA GLU A 857 36.98 17.63 35.73
C GLU A 857 36.45 18.56 34.63
N LEU A 858 36.53 19.88 34.82
CA LEU A 858 36.10 20.85 33.82
C LEU A 858 36.98 20.81 32.56
N LEU A 859 38.30 20.62 32.70
CA LEU A 859 39.20 20.42 31.56
C LEU A 859 38.87 19.13 30.80
N SER A 860 38.67 18.00 31.49
CA SER A 860 38.26 16.75 30.84
C SER A 860 36.91 16.88 30.10
N LYS A 861 35.95 17.60 30.68
CA LYS A 861 34.64 17.87 30.05
C LYS A 861 34.76 18.82 28.85
N GLN A 862 35.69 19.76 28.87
CA GLN A 862 36.00 20.62 27.72
C GLN A 862 36.60 19.80 26.56
N GLU A 863 37.57 18.93 26.84
CA GLU A 863 38.16 18.02 25.84
C GLU A 863 37.10 17.09 25.21
N GLU A 864 36.16 16.57 26.00
CA GLU A 864 35.00 15.82 25.48
C GLU A 864 34.10 16.66 24.58
N MET A 865 33.81 17.92 24.94
CA MET A 865 32.99 18.80 24.10
C MET A 865 33.68 19.18 22.79
N ASP A 866 34.99 19.44 22.82
CA ASP A 866 35.77 19.76 21.61
C ASP A 866 35.87 18.55 20.68
N ALA A 867 36.03 17.33 21.22
CA ALA A 867 35.95 16.09 20.45
C ALA A 867 34.57 15.90 19.78
N ARG A 868 33.48 16.11 20.51
CA ARG A 868 32.11 16.08 19.95
C ARG A 868 31.87 17.19 18.92
N SER A 869 32.52 18.35 19.08
CA SER A 869 32.48 19.46 18.11
C SER A 869 33.11 19.07 16.78
N GLU A 870 34.28 18.42 16.78
CA GLU A 870 34.90 17.92 15.54
C GLU A 870 34.12 16.74 14.93
N GLU A 871 33.55 15.85 15.73
CA GLU A 871 32.66 14.80 15.22
C GLU A 871 31.41 15.39 14.52
N MET A 872 30.84 16.46 15.08
CA MET A 872 29.71 17.18 14.47
C MET A 872 30.13 17.88 13.16
N LYS A 873 31.31 18.50 13.11
CA LYS A 873 31.88 19.09 11.88
C LYS A 873 32.27 18.04 10.83
N ALA A 874 32.51 16.79 11.23
CA ALA A 874 32.67 15.68 10.30
C ALA A 874 31.31 15.26 9.71
N LYS A 875 30.28 15.08 10.56
CA LYS A 875 28.92 14.75 10.15
C LYS A 875 28.29 15.79 9.22
N ASP A 876 28.46 17.09 9.51
CA ASP A 876 28.02 18.20 8.64
C ASP A 876 28.70 18.14 7.25
N ARG A 877 29.99 17.81 7.18
CA ARG A 877 30.68 17.61 5.88
C ARG A 877 30.09 16.43 5.10
N THR A 878 29.81 15.31 5.76
CA THR A 878 29.14 14.15 5.12
C THR A 878 27.71 14.49 4.68
N LEU A 879 26.97 15.28 5.47
CA LEU A 879 25.60 15.72 5.14
C LEU A 879 25.59 16.61 3.89
N ARG A 880 26.55 17.53 3.76
CA ARG A 880 26.68 18.41 2.57
C ARG A 880 27.05 17.64 1.31
N GLU A 881 27.91 16.62 1.41
CA GLU A 881 28.22 15.73 0.28
C GLU A 881 26.98 14.93 -0.12
N ALA A 882 26.24 14.36 0.85
CA ALA A 882 24.98 13.66 0.58
C ALA A 882 23.94 14.58 -0.09
N GLN A 883 23.80 15.83 0.38
CA GLN A 883 22.93 16.83 -0.24
C GLN A 883 23.35 17.13 -1.69
N PHE A 884 24.65 17.29 -1.96
CA PHE A 884 25.15 17.52 -3.33
C PHE A 884 24.82 16.35 -4.27
N GLN A 885 24.92 15.10 -3.79
CA GLN A 885 24.50 13.93 -4.57
C GLN A 885 22.97 13.88 -4.78
N ILE A 886 22.17 14.31 -3.79
CA ILE A 886 20.70 14.46 -3.92
C ILE A 886 20.34 15.54 -4.93
N ASP A 887 20.97 16.72 -4.88
CA ASP A 887 20.73 17.83 -5.82
C ASP A 887 21.08 17.42 -7.26
N LYS A 888 22.17 16.66 -7.43
CA LYS A 888 22.55 16.05 -8.71
C LYS A 888 21.49 15.06 -9.20
N ALA A 889 21.05 14.12 -8.35
CA ALA A 889 20.02 13.14 -8.70
C ALA A 889 18.67 13.79 -9.03
N ALA A 890 18.28 14.85 -8.31
CA ALA A 890 17.10 15.65 -8.60
C ALA A 890 17.19 16.34 -9.97
N THR A 891 18.38 16.85 -10.34
CA THR A 891 18.63 17.43 -11.67
C THR A 891 18.53 16.38 -12.78
N GLU A 892 19.03 15.16 -12.54
CA GLU A 892 18.92 14.03 -13.47
C GLU A 892 17.45 13.58 -13.62
N LEU A 893 16.69 13.50 -12.52
CA LEU A 893 15.25 13.19 -12.53
C LEU A 893 14.42 14.24 -13.27
N LEU A 894 14.69 15.54 -13.09
CA LEU A 894 14.03 16.62 -13.84
C LEU A 894 14.31 16.51 -15.35
N SER A 895 15.53 16.10 -15.73
CA SER A 895 15.87 15.85 -17.13
C SER A 895 15.09 14.64 -17.70
N MET A 896 14.90 13.58 -16.92
CA MET A 896 14.09 12.42 -17.31
C MET A 896 12.60 12.76 -17.39
N GLN A 897 12.08 13.57 -16.46
CA GLN A 897 10.70 14.06 -16.51
C GLN A 897 10.43 14.83 -17.81
N GLY A 898 11.32 15.76 -18.20
CA GLY A 898 11.17 16.49 -19.47
C GLY A 898 11.20 15.59 -20.71
N GLN A 899 11.91 14.45 -20.67
CA GLN A 899 11.89 13.44 -21.74
C GLN A 899 10.56 12.66 -21.75
N ILE A 900 10.00 12.33 -20.59
CA ILE A 900 8.69 11.67 -20.46
C ILE A 900 7.57 12.60 -20.93
N GLU A 901 7.58 13.88 -20.55
CA GLU A 901 6.61 14.88 -21.01
C GLU A 901 6.66 15.07 -22.54
N ALA A 902 7.87 15.14 -23.13
CA ALA A 902 8.04 15.20 -24.59
C ALA A 902 7.59 13.91 -25.30
N GLY A 903 7.72 12.74 -24.66
CA GLY A 903 7.22 11.47 -25.17
C GLY A 903 5.69 11.37 -25.10
N LEU A 904 5.07 11.87 -24.02
CA LEU A 904 3.62 11.93 -23.86
C LEU A 904 2.97 12.82 -24.92
N GLU A 905 3.58 13.94 -25.28
CA GLU A 905 3.05 14.81 -26.34
C GLU A 905 3.10 14.13 -27.72
N GLN A 906 4.19 13.40 -28.03
CA GLN A 906 4.29 12.59 -29.25
C GLN A 906 3.23 11.47 -29.28
N ILE A 907 2.90 10.87 -28.14
CA ILE A 907 1.85 9.85 -28.03
C ILE A 907 0.47 10.48 -28.33
N LYS A 908 0.16 11.67 -27.80
CA LYS A 908 -1.11 12.38 -28.10
C LYS A 908 -1.25 12.70 -29.59
N ASP A 909 -0.18 13.17 -30.24
CA ASP A 909 -0.23 13.44 -31.69
C ASP A 909 -0.45 12.14 -32.50
N LYS A 910 0.12 11.01 -32.06
CA LYS A 910 -0.13 9.71 -32.70
C LYS A 910 -1.51 9.13 -32.43
N ASP A 911 -2.08 9.36 -31.24
CA ASP A 911 -3.46 8.99 -30.90
C ASP A 911 -4.48 9.82 -31.73
N ARG A 912 -4.16 11.09 -32.00
CA ARG A 912 -4.92 11.95 -32.90
C ARG A 912 -4.82 11.49 -34.35
N GLU A 913 -3.62 11.18 -34.87
CA GLU A 913 -3.45 10.58 -36.20
C GLU A 913 -4.22 9.25 -36.33
N LEU A 914 -4.20 8.41 -35.30
CA LEU A 914 -4.93 7.14 -35.25
C LEU A 914 -6.45 7.36 -35.27
N SER A 915 -6.95 8.35 -34.53
CA SER A 915 -8.36 8.73 -34.52
C SER A 915 -8.84 9.26 -35.87
N GLU A 916 -8.03 10.09 -36.53
CA GLU A 916 -8.29 10.59 -37.90
C GLU A 916 -8.30 9.41 -38.91
N ALA A 917 -7.40 8.44 -38.78
CA ALA A 917 -7.37 7.24 -39.61
C ALA A 917 -8.55 6.29 -39.37
N GLN A 918 -9.01 6.13 -38.12
CA GLN A 918 -10.20 5.33 -37.79
C GLN A 918 -11.48 5.93 -38.37
N LEU A 919 -11.62 7.26 -38.37
CA LEU A 919 -12.74 7.95 -38.99
C LEU A 919 -12.81 7.67 -40.51
N LEU A 920 -11.69 7.84 -41.20
CA LEU A 920 -11.57 7.55 -42.65
C LEU A 920 -11.83 6.08 -42.99
N LEU A 921 -11.42 5.15 -42.11
CA LEU A 921 -11.72 3.73 -42.26
C LEU A 921 -13.22 3.45 -42.10
N GLY A 922 -13.90 4.13 -41.17
CA GLY A 922 -15.35 4.07 -41.00
C GLY A 922 -16.11 4.58 -42.23
N GLU A 923 -15.71 5.74 -42.77
CA GLU A 923 -16.27 6.29 -44.01
C GLU A 923 -16.10 5.32 -45.19
N ALA A 924 -14.87 4.82 -45.41
CA ALA A 924 -14.60 3.83 -46.46
C ALA A 924 -15.41 2.52 -46.30
N THR A 925 -15.65 2.09 -45.06
CA THR A 925 -16.45 0.88 -44.78
C THR A 925 -17.93 1.11 -45.11
N THR A 926 -18.49 2.29 -44.82
CA THR A 926 -19.89 2.60 -45.17
C THR A 926 -20.08 2.80 -46.68
N GLU A 927 -19.09 3.38 -47.40
CA GLU A 927 -19.14 3.38 -48.87
C GLU A 927 -19.10 1.95 -49.43
N LEU A 928 -18.21 1.09 -48.92
CA LEU A 928 -18.10 -0.30 -49.37
C LEU A 928 -19.42 -1.07 -49.18
N GLN A 929 -20.09 -0.91 -48.03
CA GLN A 929 -21.42 -1.46 -47.77
C GLN A 929 -22.45 -0.96 -48.80
N SER A 930 -22.47 0.35 -49.09
CA SER A 930 -23.38 0.89 -50.11
C SER A 930 -23.08 0.36 -51.52
N LYS A 931 -21.80 0.10 -51.88
CA LYS A 931 -21.46 -0.58 -53.13
C LYS A 931 -21.92 -2.04 -53.14
N GLN A 932 -21.85 -2.73 -52.01
CA GLN A 932 -22.30 -4.12 -51.85
C GLN A 932 -23.80 -4.24 -52.15
N GLU A 933 -24.63 -3.39 -51.54
CA GLU A 933 -26.08 -3.35 -51.77
C GLU A 933 -26.44 -3.03 -53.24
N GLN A 934 -25.70 -2.10 -53.86
CA GLN A 934 -25.85 -1.77 -55.28
C GLN A 934 -25.50 -2.97 -56.16
N LEU A 935 -24.42 -3.70 -55.83
CA LEU A 935 -24.00 -4.90 -56.55
C LEU A 935 -25.05 -6.02 -56.46
N GLU A 936 -25.59 -6.30 -55.27
CA GLU A 936 -26.66 -7.28 -55.09
C GLU A 936 -27.94 -6.90 -55.84
N THR A 937 -28.27 -5.61 -55.88
CA THR A 937 -29.43 -5.10 -56.61
C THR A 937 -29.26 -5.29 -58.11
N ILE A 938 -28.04 -5.07 -58.63
CA ILE A 938 -27.68 -5.35 -60.03
C ILE A 938 -27.72 -6.86 -60.31
N GLN A 939 -27.20 -7.71 -59.41
CA GLN A 939 -27.23 -9.16 -59.54
C GLN A 939 -28.67 -9.72 -59.57
N ARG A 940 -29.54 -9.26 -58.67
CA ARG A 940 -30.99 -9.60 -58.67
C ARG A 940 -31.66 -9.21 -59.99
N ARG A 941 -31.33 -8.04 -60.55
CA ARG A 941 -31.85 -7.59 -61.85
C ARG A 941 -31.31 -8.40 -63.03
N ALA A 942 -30.03 -8.79 -62.98
CA ALA A 942 -29.43 -9.66 -63.99
C ALA A 942 -30.07 -11.05 -63.99
N GLN A 943 -30.35 -11.62 -62.81
CA GLN A 943 -31.04 -12.92 -62.71
C GLN A 943 -32.45 -12.85 -63.30
N LEU A 944 -33.24 -11.80 -63.00
CA LEU A 944 -34.57 -11.61 -63.61
C LEU A 944 -34.50 -11.60 -65.14
N HIS A 945 -33.52 -10.92 -65.74
CA HIS A 945 -33.34 -10.92 -67.20
C HIS A 945 -32.86 -12.26 -67.78
N ILE A 946 -32.13 -13.07 -67.00
CA ILE A 946 -31.78 -14.46 -67.37
C ILE A 946 -33.03 -15.34 -67.36
N ASP A 947 -33.88 -15.19 -66.34
CA ASP A 947 -35.14 -15.95 -66.21
C ASP A 947 -36.15 -15.54 -67.31
N GLU A 948 -36.23 -14.25 -67.65
CA GLU A 948 -36.99 -13.74 -68.80
C GLU A 948 -36.49 -14.31 -70.13
N ALA A 949 -35.16 -14.34 -70.35
CA ALA A 949 -34.58 -14.94 -71.56
C ALA A 949 -34.87 -16.44 -71.66
N ALA A 950 -34.82 -17.18 -70.55
CA ALA A 950 -35.17 -18.60 -70.49
C ALA A 950 -36.68 -18.87 -70.67
N ASN A 951 -37.55 -17.87 -70.46
CA ASN A 951 -38.96 -17.96 -70.86
C ASN A 951 -39.11 -17.74 -72.37
N LEU A 952 -38.53 -16.66 -72.91
CA LEU A 952 -38.59 -16.34 -74.34
C LEU A 952 -38.02 -17.44 -75.24
N GLN A 953 -36.92 -18.09 -74.82
CA GLN A 953 -36.37 -19.24 -75.56
C GLN A 953 -37.35 -20.42 -75.61
N ARG A 954 -38.10 -20.68 -74.53
CA ARG A 954 -39.12 -21.74 -74.52
C ARG A 954 -40.31 -21.41 -75.41
N GLU A 955 -40.72 -20.14 -75.46
CA GLU A 955 -41.75 -19.67 -76.40
C GLU A 955 -41.27 -19.77 -77.86
N GLU A 956 -39.97 -19.55 -78.14
CA GLU A 956 -39.36 -19.77 -79.47
C GLU A 956 -39.29 -21.26 -79.85
N GLU A 957 -38.97 -22.14 -78.89
CA GLU A 957 -38.95 -23.60 -79.08
C GLU A 957 -40.37 -24.15 -79.36
N ASP A 958 -41.38 -23.74 -78.58
CA ASP A 958 -42.79 -24.10 -78.81
C ASP A 958 -43.31 -23.56 -80.15
N ALA A 959 -43.02 -22.29 -80.48
CA ALA A 959 -43.40 -21.68 -81.76
C ALA A 959 -42.74 -22.39 -82.95
N SER A 960 -41.48 -22.82 -82.80
CA SER A 960 -40.75 -23.61 -83.81
C SER A 960 -41.39 -24.98 -84.03
N GLY A 961 -41.83 -25.65 -82.96
CA GLY A 961 -42.60 -26.89 -83.05
C GLY A 961 -43.92 -26.71 -83.83
N ILE A 962 -44.68 -25.65 -83.53
CA ILE A 962 -45.93 -25.31 -84.23
C ILE A 962 -45.67 -25.01 -85.71
N ILE A 963 -44.57 -24.33 -86.05
CA ILE A 963 -44.18 -24.06 -87.44
C ILE A 963 -43.87 -25.35 -88.21
N GLU A 964 -43.22 -26.32 -87.57
CA GLU A 964 -42.89 -27.61 -88.20
C GLU A 964 -44.14 -28.49 -88.38
N ASP A 965 -45.05 -28.52 -87.41
CA ASP A 965 -46.37 -29.16 -87.57
C ASP A 965 -47.18 -28.54 -88.72
N LEU A 966 -47.14 -27.22 -88.87
CA LEU A 966 -47.77 -26.52 -90.00
C LEU A 966 -47.11 -26.85 -91.34
N ARG A 967 -45.77 -26.96 -91.40
CA ARG A 967 -45.04 -27.42 -92.61
C ARG A 967 -45.45 -28.84 -93.00
N ASN A 968 -45.43 -29.78 -92.06
CA ASN A 968 -45.86 -31.16 -92.26
C ASN A 968 -47.31 -31.23 -92.79
N LYS A 969 -48.20 -30.37 -92.29
CA LYS A 969 -49.59 -30.30 -92.73
C LYS A 969 -49.75 -29.63 -94.10
N ILE A 970 -48.92 -28.66 -94.45
CA ILE A 970 -48.84 -28.09 -95.80
C ILE A 970 -48.37 -29.15 -96.80
N GLN A 971 -47.35 -29.96 -96.46
CA GLN A 971 -46.89 -31.06 -97.32
C GLN A 971 -48.00 -32.09 -97.57
N GLN A 972 -48.69 -32.55 -96.52
CA GLN A 972 -49.84 -33.46 -96.67
C GLN A 972 -50.94 -32.89 -97.58
N LEU A 973 -51.19 -31.58 -97.54
CA LEU A 973 -52.15 -30.91 -98.42
C LEU A 973 -51.63 -30.75 -99.86
N GLN A 974 -50.32 -30.65 -100.07
CA GLN A 974 -49.69 -30.68 -101.40
C GLN A 974 -49.78 -32.09 -102.01
N ASP A 975 -49.46 -33.14 -101.25
CA ASP A 975 -49.55 -34.54 -101.69
C ASP A 975 -51.01 -34.88 -102.11
N VAL A 976 -52.00 -34.44 -101.31
CA VAL A 976 -53.43 -34.59 -101.64
C VAL A 976 -53.84 -33.75 -102.85
N LYS A 977 -53.26 -32.56 -103.04
CA LYS A 977 -53.49 -31.75 -104.25
C LYS A 977 -52.96 -32.46 -105.50
N GLU A 978 -51.80 -33.11 -105.43
CA GLU A 978 -51.23 -33.85 -106.56
C GLU A 978 -52.05 -35.09 -106.92
N ASP A 979 -52.59 -35.85 -105.95
CA ASP A 979 -53.60 -36.90 -106.23
C ASP A 979 -54.84 -36.34 -106.93
N LEU A 980 -55.38 -35.23 -106.44
CA LEU A 980 -56.56 -34.59 -107.02
C LEU A 980 -56.31 -34.04 -108.43
N GLU A 981 -55.13 -33.47 -108.71
CA GLU A 981 -54.74 -33.03 -110.05
C GLU A 981 -54.50 -34.21 -111.00
N ALA A 982 -53.89 -35.30 -110.53
CA ALA A 982 -53.74 -36.53 -111.32
C ALA A 982 -55.10 -37.15 -111.66
N ARG A 983 -56.05 -37.17 -110.71
CA ARG A 983 -57.42 -37.67 -110.89
C ARG A 983 -58.26 -36.74 -111.77
N LEU A 984 -58.11 -35.43 -111.65
CA LEU A 984 -58.73 -34.45 -112.54
C LEU A 984 -58.27 -34.69 -113.98
N LYS A 985 -56.96 -34.80 -114.19
CA LYS A 985 -56.36 -35.07 -115.52
C LYS A 985 -56.82 -36.41 -116.12
N GLY A 986 -57.03 -37.42 -115.28
CA GLY A 986 -57.67 -38.68 -115.67
C GLY A 986 -59.15 -38.52 -116.07
N ALA A 987 -59.90 -37.69 -115.34
CA ALA A 987 -61.29 -37.38 -115.63
C ALA A 987 -61.45 -36.52 -116.90
N GLU A 988 -60.56 -35.55 -117.14
CA GLU A 988 -60.47 -34.79 -118.39
C GLU A 988 -60.21 -35.71 -119.59
N TYR A 989 -59.28 -36.67 -119.46
CA TYR A 989 -59.00 -37.64 -120.52
C TYR A 989 -60.22 -38.55 -120.83
N ALA A 990 -61.00 -38.90 -119.80
CA ALA A 990 -62.26 -39.62 -119.95
C ALA A 990 -63.37 -38.74 -120.57
N TYR A 991 -63.43 -37.46 -120.23
CA TYR A 991 -64.36 -36.49 -120.80
C TYR A 991 -64.08 -36.24 -122.28
N ASP A 992 -62.82 -36.02 -122.67
CA ASP A 992 -62.41 -35.86 -124.08
C ASP A 992 -62.73 -37.10 -124.93
N ALA A 993 -62.63 -38.31 -124.34
CA ALA A 993 -63.08 -39.54 -124.98
C ALA A 993 -64.61 -39.56 -125.16
N GLN A 994 -65.39 -39.09 -124.18
CA GLN A 994 -66.84 -38.94 -124.30
C GLN A 994 -67.23 -37.85 -125.32
N VAL A 995 -66.51 -36.72 -125.39
CA VAL A 995 -66.76 -35.64 -126.36
C VAL A 995 -66.48 -36.12 -127.79
N LYS A 996 -65.42 -36.93 -128.01
CA LYS A 996 -65.20 -37.61 -129.31
C LYS A 996 -66.37 -38.53 -129.68
N LEU A 997 -66.87 -39.33 -128.75
CA LEU A 997 -68.06 -40.19 -128.93
C LEU A 997 -69.34 -39.36 -129.23
N ALA A 998 -69.53 -38.25 -128.52
CA ALA A 998 -70.66 -37.35 -128.72
C ALA A 998 -70.62 -36.66 -130.09
N LYS A 999 -69.43 -36.20 -130.52
CA LYS A 999 -69.24 -35.55 -131.84
C LYS A 999 -69.53 -36.51 -133.00
N LEU A 1000 -69.01 -37.74 -132.93
CA LEU A 1000 -69.34 -38.83 -133.86
C LEU A 1000 -70.85 -39.18 -133.88
N THR A 1001 -71.57 -38.89 -132.79
CA THR A 1001 -73.02 -39.11 -132.68
C THR A 1001 -73.83 -37.92 -133.23
N ALA A 1002 -73.35 -36.69 -133.06
CA ALA A 1002 -73.98 -35.48 -133.59
C ALA A 1002 -73.91 -35.41 -135.13
N GLU A 1003 -72.75 -35.75 -135.72
CA GLU A 1003 -72.52 -35.80 -137.17
C GLU A 1003 -73.43 -36.81 -137.91
N ARG A 1004 -74.03 -37.78 -137.18
CA ARG A 1004 -75.05 -38.68 -137.73
C ARG A 1004 -76.45 -38.08 -137.81
N ARG A 1005 -76.78 -37.04 -137.03
CA ARG A 1005 -78.16 -36.53 -136.88
C ARG A 1005 -78.50 -35.31 -137.75
N GLN A 1006 -77.53 -34.48 -138.14
CA GLN A 1006 -77.78 -33.25 -138.93
C GLN A 1006 -78.21 -33.46 -140.40
N ARG A 1007 -78.65 -34.66 -140.81
CA ARG A 1007 -79.04 -34.96 -142.21
C ARG A 1007 -80.55 -34.97 -142.49
N HIS A 1008 -81.38 -34.68 -141.48
CA HIS A 1008 -82.83 -34.50 -141.53
C HIS A 1008 -83.19 -33.46 -140.45
N THR A 1009 -84.00 -32.41 -140.64
CA THR A 1009 -84.95 -32.05 -141.71
C THR A 1009 -84.97 -30.53 -141.99
N HIS A 1010 -85.50 -30.11 -143.14
CA HIS A 1010 -85.88 -28.72 -143.43
C HIS A 1010 -87.26 -28.36 -142.84
N GLY A 1011 -87.45 -27.10 -142.43
CA GLY A 1011 -88.70 -26.37 -142.73
C GLY A 1011 -89.46 -25.68 -141.60
N ILE A 1012 -89.47 -24.33 -141.64
CA ILE A 1012 -90.56 -23.41 -141.22
C ILE A 1012 -90.82 -23.26 -139.70
N LYS A 1013 -91.06 -22.08 -139.09
CA LYS A 1013 -90.70 -20.65 -139.32
C LYS A 1013 -91.29 -19.82 -138.14
N ARG A 1014 -90.63 -18.72 -137.70
CA ARG A 1014 -91.16 -17.68 -136.76
C ARG A 1014 -91.37 -18.11 -135.29
N GLU A 1015 -91.35 -17.24 -134.28
CA GLU A 1015 -90.96 -15.80 -134.17
C GLU A 1015 -90.61 -15.44 -132.70
N ILE A 1016 -89.82 -14.36 -132.52
CA ILE A 1016 -89.63 -13.55 -131.28
C ILE A 1016 -88.77 -14.18 -130.17
N ASP A 1017 -87.98 -13.32 -129.52
CA ASP A 1017 -86.95 -13.63 -128.52
C ASP A 1017 -87.43 -13.39 -127.07
N GLU A 1018 -86.99 -14.25 -126.14
CA GLU A 1018 -87.09 -14.06 -124.68
C GLU A 1018 -85.75 -14.44 -124.03
N ASP A 1019 -85.17 -13.56 -123.21
CA ASP A 1019 -83.99 -13.87 -122.38
C ASP A 1019 -84.45 -14.30 -120.98
N GLU A 1020 -84.39 -15.61 -120.69
CA GLU A 1020 -84.42 -16.13 -119.32
C GLU A 1020 -83.03 -16.03 -118.69
N ASP A 1021 -82.93 -15.73 -117.39
CA ASP A 1021 -82.05 -16.57 -116.56
C ASP A 1021 -82.41 -16.64 -115.05
N ASN A 1022 -82.13 -17.83 -114.52
CA ASN A 1022 -81.86 -18.23 -113.16
C ASN A 1022 -82.95 -18.23 -112.06
N VAL A 1023 -83.06 -19.41 -111.42
CA VAL A 1023 -84.08 -19.76 -110.43
C VAL A 1023 -83.44 -20.30 -109.15
N THR A 1024 -83.64 -19.53 -108.07
CA THR A 1024 -84.00 -19.95 -106.70
C THR A 1024 -83.94 -21.46 -106.34
N ILE A 1025 -83.31 -21.84 -105.21
CA ILE A 1025 -84.00 -22.39 -103.99
C ILE A 1025 -83.04 -22.98 -102.91
N LYS A 1026 -83.30 -22.60 -101.62
CA LYS A 1026 -82.96 -23.28 -100.34
C LYS A 1026 -81.48 -23.40 -99.89
N SER A 1027 -81.18 -23.59 -98.60
CA SER A 1027 -82.05 -23.74 -97.40
C SER A 1027 -81.42 -23.23 -96.09
N GLU A 1028 -82.28 -22.66 -95.24
CA GLU A 1028 -82.34 -22.78 -93.76
C GLU A 1028 -81.13 -22.40 -92.87
N GLY A 1029 -81.41 -21.60 -91.83
CA GLY A 1029 -80.47 -21.27 -90.76
C GLY A 1029 -81.19 -20.87 -89.47
N SER A 1030 -80.58 -21.21 -88.32
CA SER A 1030 -81.05 -20.93 -86.94
C SER A 1030 -79.90 -21.29 -85.98
N SER A 1031 -79.67 -20.70 -84.80
CA SER A 1031 -80.35 -19.66 -84.01
C SER A 1031 -79.31 -18.82 -83.22
N SER A 1032 -79.71 -17.89 -82.36
CA SER A 1032 -78.75 -17.22 -81.44
C SER A 1032 -79.35 -16.76 -80.09
N LYS A 1033 -78.48 -16.67 -79.07
CA LYS A 1033 -78.56 -15.88 -77.81
C LYS A 1033 -79.68 -16.20 -76.78
N ARG A 1034 -79.28 -16.61 -75.56
CA ARG A 1034 -79.46 -15.89 -74.25
C ARG A 1034 -79.06 -16.79 -73.05
N GLN A 1035 -78.10 -16.40 -72.19
CA GLN A 1035 -78.16 -15.52 -70.98
C GLN A 1035 -78.58 -16.20 -69.65
N ARG A 1036 -78.06 -15.66 -68.52
CA ARG A 1036 -78.42 -15.82 -67.07
C ARG A 1036 -77.59 -16.81 -66.22
N THR A 1037 -77.30 -16.62 -64.91
CA THR A 1037 -77.27 -15.48 -63.91
C THR A 1037 -76.53 -15.98 -62.62
N ILE A 1038 -76.33 -15.14 -61.58
CA ILE A 1038 -76.00 -15.44 -60.14
C ILE A 1038 -74.47 -15.57 -59.88
N ILE A 1039 -73.76 -14.93 -58.93
CA ILE A 1039 -73.96 -14.12 -57.67
C ILE A 1039 -73.96 -14.89 -56.32
N THR A 1040 -72.87 -14.74 -55.54
CA THR A 1040 -72.87 -14.90 -54.05
C THR A 1040 -71.72 -14.12 -53.39
N ILE A 1041 -71.79 -13.91 -52.06
CA ILE A 1041 -70.90 -13.05 -51.24
C ILE A 1041 -70.71 -13.68 -49.84
N ALA A 1042 -69.50 -13.60 -49.25
CA ALA A 1042 -69.15 -13.49 -47.81
C ALA A 1042 -67.66 -13.86 -47.59
N GLN A 1043 -67.03 -13.73 -46.40
CA GLN A 1043 -66.81 -12.62 -45.44
C GLN A 1043 -65.76 -13.14 -44.40
N GLU A 1044 -65.28 -12.31 -43.45
CA GLU A 1044 -64.27 -12.63 -42.41
C GLU A 1044 -62.80 -12.76 -42.92
N GLY A 1045 -61.76 -12.26 -42.23
CA GLY A 1045 -61.72 -11.32 -41.09
C GLY A 1045 -60.31 -11.14 -40.46
N VAL A 1046 -60.16 -10.08 -39.63
CA VAL A 1046 -59.30 -10.00 -38.40
C VAL A 1046 -57.76 -9.83 -38.52
N VAL A 1047 -57.26 -8.65 -38.09
CA VAL A 1047 -55.92 -8.37 -37.42
C VAL A 1047 -54.66 -8.49 -38.33
N ASP A 1048 -53.52 -7.78 -38.16
CA ASP A 1048 -52.91 -7.07 -37.00
C ASP A 1048 -52.28 -5.67 -37.30
N LEU A 1049 -51.49 -5.15 -36.34
CA LEU A 1049 -50.86 -3.82 -36.20
C LEU A 1049 -49.39 -3.73 -36.71
N THR A 1050 -48.75 -2.57 -36.45
CA THR A 1050 -47.36 -2.14 -36.78
C THR A 1050 -47.12 -1.82 -38.27
N ASP A 1051 -46.64 -0.65 -38.70
CA ASP A 1051 -45.74 0.40 -38.14
C ASP A 1051 -44.28 -0.04 -37.91
N ASP A 1052 -43.43 0.28 -38.90
CA ASP A 1052 -42.09 0.90 -38.77
C ASP A 1052 -41.95 1.93 -39.94
#